data_AF-A0A239BA61-F1
#
_entry.id   AF-A0A239BA61-F1
#
_cell.length_a   1.000
_cell.length_b   1.000
_cell.length_c   1.000
_cell.angle_alpha   90.00
_cell.angle_beta   90.00
_cell.angle_gamma   90.00
#
_symmetry.space_group_name_H-M   'P 1'
#
loop_
_entity.id
_entity.type
_entity.pdbx_description
1 polymer ?
#
loop_
_entity_poly.entity_id
_entity_poly.type
_entity_poly.pdbx_seq_one_letter_code
_entity_poly.pdbx_strand_id
1 'polypeptide(L)'
;MKRIVYALFLLMLCQQAVAQRNIETRLGYSYNDPYEFSDEWQYLSTDIYLYNGNRFTRVLNELERGVKRRKKNYGSGLEHLFITAQLKNMKLFGNDELVYPLFNFSINNDRKEYKTHVSDHLEVVRVIDKMPLASSQRSIDAVISAKAITNSESDQVFSLVANQLVNISKLANPSTAVLSLVGEFGNLLNARSGKREYKFSSTIRLYEGQDFDTRLHSVRIYVFVPSDVKAVSIKPVKLADYLQKHPNRLDRKQLEEVIGYKDYPFMVVANYKSLYKMDVLTGDEVTQELIEKRKQKIQNAYEHKLVNDETYRQEKLYVEFLRVFADMKQNLNIYRLNYRNNSPEVNAKNLFAIVQEYKRLKATWDAREMEFKDNSTYQHIFRPEYLSILNNADLYLEGDHNLKNGKLLVNTLRDLESDSRSWNTPEKREAALTRLYAVELPKPEFLSASVEGEAIIRLIKRLEDQQYNEVFAPEVKRLEETVATDETLLHRNALMEKATTSKCQSCRDKVRETIADYNKRYESFKLKQALKKKEELNQEAEQTVLKYLKQQVCIQNNLQAVAAKQGTDAYMNRVHEKSKEFATTIKALDELNKQEPEEVRLQKVQEYNTRLERLMGEVAGNFELLYSLDKSICDCGEAS
;
A
#
# COMPACT_ATOMS: atom_id res chain seq x y z
N MET A 1 25.27 89.03 -17.29
CA MET A 1 25.13 87.62 -17.73
C MET A 1 26.42 86.79 -17.67
N LYS A 2 27.57 87.23 -18.21
CA LYS A 2 28.82 86.43 -18.20
C LYS A 2 29.32 85.99 -16.81
N ARG A 3 29.12 86.80 -15.76
CA ARG A 3 29.51 86.45 -14.38
C ARG A 3 28.63 85.37 -13.73
N ILE A 4 27.35 85.30 -14.11
CA ILE A 4 26.40 84.30 -13.59
C ILE A 4 26.65 82.94 -14.24
N VAL A 5 26.95 82.92 -15.55
CA VAL A 5 27.33 81.70 -16.27
C VAL A 5 28.65 81.14 -15.75
N TYR A 6 29.63 82.00 -15.43
CA TYR A 6 30.90 81.56 -14.82
C TYR A 6 30.72 80.98 -13.41
N ALA A 7 29.83 81.58 -12.59
CA ALA A 7 29.51 81.06 -11.25
C ALA A 7 28.77 79.72 -11.32
N LEU A 8 27.84 79.55 -12.28
CA LEU A 8 27.14 78.28 -12.53
C LEU A 8 28.07 77.19 -13.08
N PHE A 9 29.05 77.56 -13.92
CA PHE A 9 30.05 76.62 -14.43
C PHE A 9 31.04 76.19 -13.32
N LEU A 10 31.42 77.11 -12.42
CA LEU A 10 32.21 76.78 -11.23
C LEU A 10 31.43 75.90 -10.23
N LEU A 11 30.14 76.15 -10.04
CA LEU A 11 29.25 75.33 -9.19
C LEU A 11 29.05 73.92 -9.78
N MET A 12 28.90 73.79 -11.11
CA MET A 12 28.85 72.49 -11.78
C MET A 12 30.20 71.73 -11.74
N LEU A 13 31.33 72.43 -11.85
CA LEU A 13 32.66 71.83 -11.72
C LEU A 13 32.96 71.38 -10.27
N CYS A 14 32.46 72.10 -9.27
CA CYS A 14 32.58 71.70 -7.86
C CYS A 14 31.67 70.51 -7.50
N GLN A 15 30.55 70.29 -8.22
CA GLN A 15 29.68 69.12 -8.00
C GLN A 15 30.19 67.82 -8.64
N GLN A 16 31.22 67.87 -9.51
CA GLN A 16 31.81 66.66 -10.12
C GLN A 16 32.98 66.04 -9.32
N ALA A 17 33.33 66.57 -8.14
CA ALA A 17 34.56 66.19 -7.42
C ALA A 17 34.34 65.58 -6.02
N VAL A 18 33.22 64.91 -5.77
CA VAL A 18 33.10 63.95 -4.65
C VAL A 18 32.55 62.62 -5.16
N ALA A 19 33.27 62.01 -6.11
CA ALA A 19 33.12 60.59 -6.36
C ALA A 19 33.68 59.85 -5.13
N GLN A 20 32.79 59.37 -4.26
CA GLN A 20 33.13 58.50 -3.15
C GLN A 20 33.78 57.24 -3.74
N ARG A 21 35.11 57.10 -3.59
CA ARG A 21 35.88 55.96 -4.14
C ARG A 21 35.60 54.72 -3.32
N ASN A 22 34.57 53.97 -3.71
CA ASN A 22 34.18 52.71 -3.08
C ASN A 22 34.88 51.52 -3.75
N ILE A 23 35.02 50.42 -3.01
CA ILE A 23 35.32 49.12 -3.63
C ILE A 23 34.13 48.77 -4.52
N GLU A 24 34.39 48.46 -5.78
CA GLU A 24 33.37 47.96 -6.68
C GLU A 24 33.36 46.44 -6.69
N THR A 25 32.18 45.86 -6.52
CA THR A 25 31.95 44.44 -6.76
C THR A 25 31.56 44.23 -8.21
N ARG A 26 32.33 43.47 -8.97
CA ARG A 26 32.07 43.21 -10.39
C ARG A 26 31.89 41.74 -10.67
N LEU A 27 30.92 41.39 -11.51
CA LEU A 27 30.67 40.01 -11.94
C LEU A 27 31.77 39.58 -12.92
N GLY A 28 32.65 38.67 -12.50
CA GLY A 28 33.75 38.15 -13.30
C GLY A 28 33.43 36.85 -14.05
N TYR A 29 32.44 36.08 -13.55
CA TYR A 29 31.95 34.85 -14.18
C TYR A 29 30.54 34.53 -13.70
N SER A 30 29.73 33.92 -14.56
CA SER A 30 28.39 33.41 -14.24
C SER A 30 28.18 32.08 -14.94
N TYR A 31 27.68 31.10 -14.21
CA TYR A 31 27.30 29.77 -14.68
C TYR A 31 25.91 29.45 -14.17
N ASN A 32 25.05 28.96 -15.06
CA ASN A 32 23.78 28.35 -14.71
C ASN A 32 23.83 26.90 -15.18
N ASP A 33 23.48 25.98 -14.29
CA ASP A 33 23.44 24.56 -14.64
C ASP A 33 22.30 24.32 -15.64
N PRO A 34 22.53 23.57 -16.73
CA PRO A 34 21.48 23.30 -17.72
C PRO A 34 20.44 22.30 -17.24
N TYR A 35 20.58 21.73 -16.03
CA TYR A 35 19.61 20.80 -15.47
C TYR A 35 18.22 21.43 -15.31
N GLU A 36 17.22 20.76 -15.87
CA GLU A 36 15.82 21.13 -15.71
C GLU A 36 15.31 20.57 -14.38
N PHE A 37 15.05 21.47 -13.43
CA PHE A 37 14.42 21.12 -12.17
C PHE A 37 12.92 20.86 -12.38
N SER A 38 12.38 19.82 -11.76
CA SER A 38 10.94 19.49 -11.79
C SER A 38 10.09 20.61 -11.17
N ASP A 39 8.83 20.74 -11.56
CA ASP A 39 7.92 21.78 -11.02
C ASP A 39 7.49 21.56 -9.55
N GLU A 40 8.06 20.57 -8.89
CA GLU A 40 7.79 20.19 -7.51
C GLU A 40 8.28 21.26 -6.53
N TRP A 41 7.85 21.18 -5.27
CA TRP A 41 8.26 22.13 -4.25
C TRP A 41 9.77 22.06 -3.99
N GLN A 42 10.46 23.18 -4.23
CA GLN A 42 11.91 23.29 -4.17
C GLN A 42 12.38 24.18 -3.03
N TYR A 43 13.63 23.96 -2.62
CA TYR A 43 14.33 24.76 -1.64
C TYR A 43 15.66 25.26 -2.19
N LEU A 44 16.12 26.41 -1.71
CA LEU A 44 17.40 27.02 -2.03
C LEU A 44 18.36 26.93 -0.84
N SER A 45 19.59 26.51 -1.10
CA SER A 45 20.72 26.71 -0.21
C SER A 45 21.82 27.52 -0.91
N THR A 46 22.42 28.48 -0.22
CA THR A 46 23.46 29.36 -0.78
C THR A 46 24.74 29.26 0.04
N ASP A 47 25.80 28.79 -0.61
CA ASP A 47 27.15 28.72 -0.06
C ASP A 47 28.02 29.85 -0.66
N ILE A 48 28.75 30.54 0.22
CA ILE A 48 29.62 31.66 -0.15
C ILE A 48 31.06 31.36 0.23
N TYR A 49 31.97 31.51 -0.74
CA TYR A 49 33.40 31.27 -0.58
C TYR A 49 34.16 32.57 -0.87
N LEU A 50 34.94 33.06 0.09
CA LEU A 50 35.87 34.17 -0.11
C LEU A 50 37.27 33.63 -0.40
N TYR A 51 37.90 34.09 -1.48
CA TYR A 51 39.26 33.74 -1.92
C TYR A 51 40.15 34.97 -2.06
N ASN A 52 41.46 34.77 -1.99
CA ASN A 52 42.48 35.81 -2.06
C ASN A 52 42.23 36.96 -1.05
N GLY A 53 41.78 36.63 0.16
CA GLY A 53 41.42 37.62 1.19
C GLY A 53 42.59 38.52 1.55
N ASN A 54 43.81 37.99 1.61
CA ASN A 54 45.03 38.76 1.82
C ASN A 54 45.23 39.91 0.81
N ARG A 55 44.65 39.84 -0.39
CA ARG A 55 44.79 40.85 -1.45
C ARG A 55 43.89 42.06 -1.25
N PHE A 56 43.03 42.09 -0.23
CA PHE A 56 42.30 43.31 0.12
C PHE A 56 43.24 44.46 0.49
N THR A 57 44.41 44.15 1.05
CA THR A 57 45.51 45.11 1.25
C THR A 57 45.87 45.83 -0.06
N ARG A 58 45.95 45.12 -1.18
CA ARG A 58 46.21 45.72 -2.49
C ARG A 58 45.06 46.64 -2.92
N VAL A 59 43.82 46.18 -2.80
CA VAL A 59 42.62 46.95 -3.18
C VAL A 59 42.55 48.28 -2.42
N LEU A 60 42.76 48.25 -1.09
CA LEU A 60 42.69 49.44 -0.25
C LEU A 60 43.81 50.45 -0.56
N ASN A 61 45.03 49.97 -0.79
CA ASN A 61 46.14 50.85 -1.17
C ASN A 61 45.97 51.42 -2.58
N GLU A 62 45.41 50.66 -3.53
CA GLU A 62 45.07 51.15 -4.88
C GLU A 62 43.88 52.13 -4.88
N LEU A 63 42.93 52.02 -3.95
CA LEU A 63 41.85 53.00 -3.77
C LEU A 63 42.39 54.36 -3.31
N GLU A 64 43.32 54.36 -2.35
CA GLU A 64 43.92 55.59 -1.80
C GLU A 64 44.90 56.23 -2.81
N ARG A 65 45.78 55.44 -3.43
CA ARG A 65 46.87 55.93 -4.29
C ARG A 65 46.48 56.04 -5.78
N GLY A 66 45.46 55.30 -6.21
CA GLY A 66 45.16 55.06 -7.63
C GLY A 66 46.17 54.08 -8.26
N VAL A 67 45.73 53.31 -9.25
CA VAL A 67 46.52 52.22 -9.91
C VAL A 67 47.87 52.72 -10.49
N LYS A 68 48.04 54.05 -10.70
CA LYS A 68 49.27 54.68 -11.23
C LYS A 68 49.56 56.13 -10.74
N ARG A 69 48.98 56.62 -9.63
CA ARG A 69 49.09 58.05 -9.23
C ARG A 69 49.78 58.28 -7.88
N ARG A 70 50.28 59.52 -7.68
CA ARG A 70 50.92 59.97 -6.41
C ARG A 70 49.88 60.10 -5.30
N LYS A 71 50.31 59.76 -4.07
CA LYS A 71 49.55 59.75 -2.81
C LYS A 71 48.76 61.07 -2.66
N LYS A 72 47.43 60.99 -2.65
CA LYS A 72 46.57 62.10 -2.20
C LYS A 72 46.28 61.87 -0.73
N ASN A 73 46.65 62.82 0.13
CA ASN A 73 46.36 62.75 1.56
C ASN A 73 44.86 63.02 1.76
N TYR A 74 44.12 62.01 2.17
CA TYR A 74 42.73 62.14 2.63
C TYR A 74 42.72 62.42 4.14
N GLY A 75 41.76 63.23 4.59
CA GLY A 75 41.66 63.67 5.99
C GLY A 75 41.13 62.61 6.97
N SER A 76 40.62 61.48 6.49
CA SER A 76 40.12 60.37 7.32
C SER A 76 40.77 59.04 6.92
N GLY A 77 41.30 58.32 7.90
CA GLY A 77 41.88 56.99 7.70
C GLY A 77 40.81 55.93 7.51
N LEU A 78 41.13 54.90 6.72
CA LEU A 78 40.31 53.68 6.61
C LEU A 78 40.43 52.86 7.90
N GLU A 79 39.28 52.39 8.41
CA GLU A 79 39.20 51.67 9.69
C GLU A 79 38.74 50.23 9.50
N HIS A 80 37.74 50.00 8.65
CA HIS A 80 37.13 48.68 8.45
C HIS A 80 36.85 48.40 6.98
N LEU A 81 36.94 47.13 6.60
CA LEU A 81 36.45 46.61 5.33
C LEU A 81 35.22 45.76 5.62
N PHE A 82 34.06 46.22 5.14
CA PHE A 82 32.78 45.59 5.40
C PHE A 82 32.21 44.98 4.13
N ILE A 83 31.84 43.70 4.19
CA ILE A 83 31.27 42.95 3.06
C ILE A 83 29.88 42.48 3.46
N THR A 84 28.89 42.81 2.63
CA THR A 84 27.49 42.42 2.80
C THR A 84 26.99 41.61 1.61
N ALA A 85 25.98 40.78 1.87
CA ALA A 85 25.18 40.14 0.84
C ALA A 85 23.74 40.59 0.95
N GLN A 86 23.07 40.68 -0.18
CA GLN A 86 21.65 40.94 -0.27
C GLN A 86 21.05 39.91 -1.21
N LEU A 87 19.99 39.23 -0.78
CA LEU A 87 19.32 38.25 -1.62
C LEU A 87 18.10 38.88 -2.29
N LYS A 88 18.10 38.90 -3.62
CA LYS A 88 17.01 39.46 -4.41
C LYS A 88 15.85 38.47 -4.53
N ASN A 89 14.65 39.02 -4.69
CA ASN A 89 13.40 38.29 -4.91
C ASN A 89 12.95 37.42 -3.71
N MET A 90 13.45 37.64 -2.50
CA MET A 90 13.03 36.86 -1.34
C MET A 90 11.92 37.58 -0.55
N LYS A 91 10.70 37.00 -0.52
CA LYS A 91 9.54 37.57 0.18
C LYS A 91 9.28 37.01 1.59
N LEU A 92 10.11 36.06 2.06
CA LEU A 92 9.92 35.42 3.37
C LEU A 92 10.13 36.37 4.57
N PHE A 93 10.81 37.50 4.36
CA PHE A 93 11.13 38.48 5.40
C PHE A 93 10.39 39.82 5.21
N GLY A 94 9.29 39.82 4.45
CA GLY A 94 8.52 41.01 4.10
C GLY A 94 8.86 41.56 2.71
N ASN A 95 8.41 42.80 2.44
CA ASN A 95 8.71 43.52 1.18
C ASN A 95 10.07 44.25 1.22
N ASP A 96 10.70 44.33 2.40
CA ASP A 96 11.94 45.06 2.59
C ASP A 96 13.15 44.14 2.34
N GLU A 97 14.18 44.69 1.68
CA GLU A 97 15.38 43.95 1.30
C GLU A 97 16.26 43.67 2.53
N LEU A 98 16.50 42.39 2.82
CA LEU A 98 17.32 41.93 3.93
C LEU A 98 18.81 41.94 3.52
N VAL A 99 19.64 42.61 4.32
CA VAL A 99 21.08 42.73 4.08
C VAL A 99 21.86 41.98 5.16
N TYR A 100 22.62 40.98 4.73
CA TYR A 100 23.41 40.09 5.57
C TYR A 100 24.84 40.61 5.71
N PRO A 101 25.35 40.80 6.93
CA PRO A 101 26.75 41.14 7.14
C PRO A 101 27.59 39.87 7.00
N LEU A 102 28.42 39.74 5.95
CA LEU A 102 29.23 38.54 5.75
C LEU A 102 30.56 38.62 6.51
N PHE A 103 31.25 39.76 6.38
CA PHE A 103 32.57 39.97 6.96
C PHE A 103 32.74 41.42 7.38
N ASN A 104 33.44 41.65 8.50
CA ASN A 104 33.97 42.95 8.88
C ASN A 104 35.42 42.80 9.32
N PHE A 105 36.36 43.26 8.49
CA PHE A 105 37.79 43.15 8.75
C PHE A 105 38.35 44.49 9.22
N SER A 106 39.18 44.46 10.26
CA SER A 106 39.87 45.67 10.71
C SER A 106 41.03 46.02 9.77
N ILE A 107 41.23 47.32 9.57
CA ILE A 107 42.31 47.87 8.75
C ILE A 107 43.32 48.54 9.67
N ASN A 108 44.56 48.07 9.62
CA ASN A 108 45.68 48.71 10.30
C ASN A 108 46.44 49.63 9.34
N ASN A 109 46.80 50.82 9.81
CA ASN A 109 47.56 51.80 9.03
C ASN A 109 49.00 51.91 9.54
N ASP A 110 49.93 51.30 8.82
CA ASP A 110 51.37 51.28 9.16
C ASP A 110 52.12 52.51 8.60
N ARG A 111 51.56 53.73 8.70
CA ARG A 111 52.08 55.05 8.23
C ARG A 111 52.41 55.16 6.73
N LYS A 112 52.75 54.06 6.05
CA LYS A 112 53.06 53.92 4.64
C LYS A 112 51.91 53.24 3.91
N GLU A 113 51.38 52.12 4.42
CA GLU A 113 50.39 51.28 3.74
C GLU A 113 49.29 50.79 4.69
N TYR A 114 48.09 50.61 4.15
CA TYR A 114 47.03 49.88 4.83
C TYR A 114 47.31 48.38 4.77
N LYS A 115 47.05 47.68 5.87
CA LYS A 115 47.11 46.21 5.95
C LYS A 115 45.81 45.68 6.52
N THR A 116 45.37 44.56 5.95
CA THR A 116 44.19 43.81 6.39
C THR A 116 44.63 42.45 6.90
N HIS A 117 44.16 42.03 8.08
CA HIS A 117 44.50 40.73 8.68
C HIS A 117 43.57 39.59 8.21
N VAL A 118 43.16 39.60 6.94
CA VAL A 118 42.27 38.58 6.38
C VAL A 118 43.03 37.27 6.15
N SER A 119 42.57 36.19 6.78
CA SER A 119 43.04 34.83 6.49
C SER A 119 42.65 34.40 5.07
N ASP A 120 43.54 33.71 4.35
CA ASP A 120 43.23 33.11 3.05
C ASP A 120 42.42 31.80 3.16
N HIS A 121 42.36 31.23 4.36
CA HIS A 121 41.71 29.96 4.66
C HIS A 121 40.40 30.16 5.43
N LEU A 122 39.52 31.02 4.91
CA LEU A 122 38.19 31.19 5.48
C LEU A 122 37.29 30.02 5.09
N GLU A 123 36.69 29.34 6.08
CA GLU A 123 35.69 28.31 5.82
C GLU A 123 34.47 28.89 5.08
N VAL A 124 33.79 28.04 4.31
CA VAL A 124 32.56 28.37 3.58
C VAL A 124 31.51 28.95 4.51
N VAL A 125 30.83 30.01 4.08
CA VAL A 125 29.71 30.62 4.79
C VAL A 125 28.43 30.16 4.12
N ARG A 126 27.64 29.31 4.78
CA ARG A 126 26.28 29.00 4.34
C ARG A 126 25.32 30.04 4.88
N VAL A 127 24.92 30.98 4.03
CA VAL A 127 24.05 32.10 4.45
C VAL A 127 22.61 31.60 4.63
N ILE A 128 22.16 30.73 3.73
CA ILE A 128 20.81 30.16 3.74
C ILE A 128 20.88 28.67 3.50
N ASP A 129 20.12 27.92 4.28
CA ASP A 129 19.90 26.49 4.08
C ASP A 129 18.41 26.17 4.00
N LYS A 130 18.03 25.52 2.89
CA LYS A 130 16.69 24.98 2.63
C LYS A 130 15.59 26.03 2.73
N MET A 131 15.75 27.13 2.00
CA MET A 131 14.71 28.15 1.89
C MET A 131 13.68 27.79 0.82
N PRO A 132 12.37 27.79 1.12
CA PRO A 132 11.35 27.46 0.13
C PRO A 132 11.36 28.44 -1.05
N LEU A 133 11.34 27.89 -2.26
CA LEU A 133 11.20 28.64 -3.51
C LEU A 133 9.72 28.66 -3.92
N ALA A 134 9.15 29.86 -4.09
CA ALA A 134 7.84 29.97 -4.72
C ALA A 134 7.94 29.55 -6.20
N SER A 135 6.90 28.89 -6.72
CA SER A 135 6.83 28.40 -8.12
C SER A 135 7.10 29.48 -9.18
N SER A 136 6.92 30.76 -8.85
CA SER A 136 7.18 31.90 -9.74
C SER A 136 8.64 32.40 -9.74
N GLN A 137 9.51 31.89 -8.86
CA GLN A 137 10.87 32.41 -8.66
C GLN A 137 11.91 31.48 -9.27
N ARG A 138 12.08 31.59 -10.59
CA ARG A 138 13.04 30.75 -11.34
C ARG A 138 14.50 31.07 -11.00
N SER A 139 14.79 32.29 -10.52
CA SER A 139 16.15 32.73 -10.16
C SER A 139 16.16 33.58 -8.88
N ILE A 140 16.92 33.12 -7.88
CA ILE A 140 17.31 33.91 -6.72
C ILE A 140 18.78 34.27 -6.86
N ASP A 141 19.06 35.56 -6.77
CA ASP A 141 20.36 36.15 -6.98
C ASP A 141 20.85 36.81 -5.69
N ALA A 142 22.05 36.44 -5.24
CA ALA A 142 22.76 37.21 -4.23
C ALA A 142 23.52 38.36 -4.89
N VAL A 143 23.29 39.58 -4.44
CA VAL A 143 24.14 40.73 -4.74
C VAL A 143 25.12 40.91 -3.59
N ILE A 144 26.41 40.85 -3.91
CA ILE A 144 27.48 41.05 -2.94
C ILE A 144 27.98 42.50 -3.06
N SER A 145 28.12 43.17 -1.93
CA SER A 145 28.66 44.53 -1.85
C SER A 145 29.83 44.57 -0.88
N ALA A 146 30.93 45.21 -1.25
CA ALA A 146 32.03 45.48 -0.36
C ALA A 146 32.23 46.99 -0.23
N LYS A 147 32.43 47.48 0.99
CA LYS A 147 32.68 48.88 1.27
C LYS A 147 33.82 49.05 2.26
N ALA A 148 34.72 49.97 1.96
CA ALA A 148 35.73 50.41 2.91
C ALA A 148 35.17 51.58 3.73
N ILE A 149 35.20 51.47 5.05
CA ILE A 149 34.61 52.43 5.99
C ILE A 149 35.73 53.25 6.63
N THR A 150 35.59 54.57 6.59
CA THR A 150 36.51 55.52 7.22
C THR A 150 36.08 55.82 8.67
N ASN A 151 36.99 56.36 9.49
CA ASN A 151 36.68 56.78 10.87
C ASN A 151 35.44 57.71 10.96
N SER A 152 35.21 58.55 9.93
CA SER A 152 34.08 59.47 9.83
C SER A 152 32.76 58.83 9.39
N GLU A 153 32.82 57.61 8.83
CA GLU A 153 31.66 56.85 8.35
C GLU A 153 31.24 55.74 9.32
N SER A 154 31.74 55.81 10.56
CA SER A 154 31.49 54.81 11.61
C SER A 154 30.00 54.54 11.85
N ASP A 155 29.13 55.55 11.75
CA ASP A 155 27.71 55.38 12.05
C ASP A 155 26.96 54.53 10.99
N GLN A 156 27.56 54.25 9.84
CA GLN A 156 26.91 53.50 8.77
C GLN A 156 26.64 52.04 9.13
N VAL A 157 27.53 51.36 9.86
CA VAL A 157 27.28 49.98 10.30
C VAL A 157 26.18 49.93 11.35
N PHE A 158 26.14 50.91 12.27
CA PHE A 158 25.07 51.03 13.26
C PHE A 158 23.73 51.34 12.57
N SER A 159 23.73 52.24 11.59
CA SER A 159 22.54 52.56 10.79
C SER A 159 22.03 51.34 10.02
N LEU A 160 22.92 50.53 9.42
CA LEU A 160 22.52 49.29 8.77
C LEU A 160 21.86 48.33 9.75
N VAL A 161 22.51 48.05 10.89
CA VAL A 161 21.96 47.15 11.91
C VAL A 161 20.62 47.66 12.42
N ALA A 162 20.52 48.95 12.76
CA ALA A 162 19.27 49.57 13.22
C ALA A 162 18.15 49.45 12.19
N ASN A 163 18.42 49.75 10.92
CA ASN A 163 17.43 49.62 9.85
C ASN A 163 16.96 48.16 9.69
N GLN A 164 17.87 47.19 9.76
CA GLN A 164 17.52 45.77 9.65
C GLN A 164 16.71 45.29 10.86
N LEU A 165 17.05 45.72 12.09
CA LEU A 165 16.28 45.39 13.29
C LEU A 165 14.87 46.01 13.28
N VAL A 166 14.74 47.25 12.78
CA VAL A 166 13.43 47.91 12.58
C VAL A 166 12.60 47.20 11.52
N ASN A 167 13.23 46.67 10.47
CA ASN A 167 12.51 45.88 9.46
C ASN A 167 12.06 44.53 10.02
N ILE A 168 12.92 43.88 10.81
CA ILE A 168 12.60 42.62 11.50
C ILE A 168 11.47 42.81 12.51
N SER A 169 11.43 43.92 13.26
CA SER A 169 10.40 44.16 14.28
C SER A 169 8.99 44.39 13.71
N LYS A 170 8.88 44.71 12.42
CA LYS A 170 7.59 44.82 11.72
C LYS A 170 7.00 43.46 11.34
N LEU A 171 7.74 42.37 11.50
CA LEU A 171 7.25 41.02 11.22
C LEU A 171 6.32 40.56 12.34
N ALA A 172 5.08 40.19 11.99
CA ALA A 172 4.08 39.74 12.95
C ALA A 172 4.51 38.44 13.69
N ASN A 173 5.18 37.52 12.99
CA ASN A 173 5.69 36.26 13.54
C ASN A 173 7.11 36.00 12.99
N PRO A 174 8.18 36.43 13.69
CA PRO A 174 9.55 36.20 13.23
C PRO A 174 9.92 34.71 13.34
N SER A 175 10.46 34.13 12.27
CA SER A 175 10.93 32.73 12.28
C SER A 175 12.26 32.59 13.04
N THR A 176 12.61 31.36 13.44
CA THR A 176 13.91 31.06 14.07
C THR A 176 15.09 31.58 13.26
N ALA A 177 14.99 31.50 11.94
CA ALA A 177 15.95 32.07 10.99
C ALA A 177 16.16 33.59 11.15
N VAL A 178 15.08 34.35 11.37
CA VAL A 178 15.15 35.80 11.65
C VAL A 178 15.85 36.06 12.97
N LEU A 179 15.56 35.26 14.00
CA LEU A 179 16.20 35.39 15.31
C LEU A 179 17.70 35.08 15.25
N SER A 180 18.11 34.07 14.48
CA SER A 180 19.54 33.81 14.21
C SER A 180 20.23 35.01 13.56
N LEU A 181 19.54 35.69 12.64
CA LEU A 181 20.07 36.91 12.01
C LEU A 181 20.19 38.08 13.00
N VAL A 182 19.23 38.25 13.91
CA VAL A 182 19.34 39.22 15.02
C VAL A 182 20.59 38.92 15.87
N GLY A 183 20.84 37.64 16.17
CA GLY A 183 22.07 37.21 16.85
C GLY A 183 23.34 37.58 16.10
N GLU A 184 23.36 37.41 14.77
CA GLU A 184 24.49 37.79 13.91
C GLU A 184 24.72 39.30 13.86
N PHE A 185 23.65 40.11 13.84
CA PHE A 185 23.78 41.56 14.01
C PHE A 185 24.37 41.94 15.38
N GLY A 186 23.95 41.27 16.45
CA GLY A 186 24.55 41.45 17.79
C GLY A 186 26.04 41.09 17.81
N ASN A 187 26.42 39.98 17.19
CA ASN A 187 27.82 39.55 17.07
C ASN A 187 28.66 40.57 16.29
N LEU A 188 28.13 41.14 15.21
CA LEU A 188 28.79 42.20 14.45
C LEU A 188 29.05 43.43 15.32
N LEU A 189 28.04 43.90 16.07
CA LEU A 189 28.19 45.05 16.97
C LEU A 189 29.23 44.78 18.07
N ASN A 190 29.21 43.58 18.65
CA ASN A 190 30.16 43.19 19.70
C ASN A 190 31.61 43.12 19.17
N ALA A 191 31.81 42.45 18.02
CA ALA A 191 33.12 42.36 17.37
C ALA A 191 33.67 43.75 17.03
N ARG A 192 32.80 44.62 16.52
CA ARG A 192 33.14 46.01 16.21
C ARG A 192 33.54 46.82 17.44
N SER A 193 32.76 46.75 18.52
CA SER A 193 33.08 47.41 19.80
C SER A 193 34.46 46.99 20.32
N GLY A 194 34.78 45.70 20.18
CA GLY A 194 36.08 45.14 20.55
C GLY A 194 37.21 45.33 19.52
N LYS A 195 36.97 46.02 18.39
CA LYS A 195 37.88 46.14 17.23
C LYS A 195 38.41 44.79 16.72
N ARG A 196 37.57 43.75 16.83
CA ARG A 196 37.85 42.39 16.35
C ARG A 196 37.25 42.19 14.97
N GLU A 197 37.80 41.23 14.24
CA GLU A 197 37.21 40.78 12.99
C GLU A 197 35.88 40.06 13.25
N TYR A 198 34.92 40.29 12.37
CA TYR A 198 33.64 39.58 12.36
C TYR A 198 33.53 38.74 11.10
N LYS A 199 33.03 37.52 11.30
CA LYS A 199 32.67 36.57 10.25
C LYS A 199 31.28 36.05 10.57
N PHE A 200 30.41 36.05 9.57
CA PHE A 200 29.10 35.41 9.67
C PHE A 200 29.28 33.90 9.92
N SER A 201 28.71 33.41 11.02
CA SER A 201 28.94 32.04 11.50
C SER A 201 27.68 31.19 11.57
N SER A 202 26.51 31.82 11.69
CA SER A 202 25.23 31.13 11.80
C SER A 202 24.73 30.68 10.43
N THR A 203 24.36 29.42 10.30
CA THR A 203 23.57 28.99 9.13
C THR A 203 22.10 29.28 9.37
N ILE A 204 21.46 30.04 8.48
CA ILE A 204 20.02 30.27 8.56
C ILE A 204 19.30 29.01 8.03
N ARG A 205 18.92 28.11 8.93
CA ARG A 205 18.13 26.92 8.60
C ARG A 205 16.65 27.21 8.76
N LEU A 206 15.91 27.10 7.66
CA LEU A 206 14.45 27.29 7.67
C LEU A 206 13.67 25.99 7.81
N TYR A 207 14.26 24.85 7.43
CA TYR A 207 13.62 23.55 7.51
C TYR A 207 14.59 22.48 8.03
N GLU A 208 14.17 21.79 9.10
CA GLU A 208 14.90 20.67 9.69
C GLU A 208 14.33 19.34 9.16
N GLY A 209 15.07 18.72 8.26
CA GLY A 209 14.79 17.39 7.70
C GLY A 209 16.08 16.79 7.15
N GLN A 210 16.24 15.48 7.32
CA GLN A 210 17.39 14.77 6.78
C GLN A 210 17.19 14.55 5.27
N ASP A 211 18.28 14.67 4.51
CA ASP A 211 18.42 14.26 3.11
C ASP A 211 17.49 14.90 2.07
N PHE A 212 17.77 16.17 1.81
CA PHE A 212 17.35 16.82 0.58
C PHE A 212 18.29 16.43 -0.56
N ASP A 213 17.76 15.99 -1.70
CA ASP A 213 18.57 15.81 -2.90
C ASP A 213 18.97 17.19 -3.41
N THR A 214 20.23 17.55 -3.20
CA THR A 214 20.76 18.91 -3.43
C THR A 214 21.58 18.91 -4.70
N ARG A 215 21.26 19.84 -5.60
CA ARG A 215 21.92 19.98 -6.88
C ARG A 215 22.26 21.42 -7.19
N LEU A 216 23.44 21.66 -7.73
CA LEU A 216 23.93 22.96 -8.13
C LEU A 216 23.01 23.56 -9.19
N HIS A 217 22.56 24.78 -8.95
CA HIS A 217 21.71 25.53 -9.86
C HIS A 217 22.48 26.64 -10.57
N SER A 218 23.30 27.39 -9.83
CA SER A 218 24.06 28.50 -10.41
C SER A 218 25.29 28.84 -9.60
N VAL A 219 26.34 29.30 -10.27
CA VAL A 219 27.55 29.84 -9.65
C VAL A 219 27.84 31.22 -10.20
N ARG A 220 28.06 32.19 -9.31
CA ARG A 220 28.47 33.54 -9.66
C ARG A 220 29.77 33.90 -8.97
N ILE A 221 30.70 34.46 -9.71
CA ILE A 221 31.98 34.91 -9.16
C ILE A 221 32.04 36.42 -9.23
N TYR A 222 32.11 37.03 -8.06
CA TYR A 222 32.23 38.46 -7.86
C TYR A 222 33.66 38.81 -7.51
N VAL A 223 34.26 39.78 -8.19
CA VAL A 223 35.61 40.26 -7.91
C VAL A 223 35.54 41.65 -7.31
N PHE A 224 36.34 41.88 -6.27
CA PHE A 224 36.42 43.16 -5.57
C PHE A 224 37.58 43.98 -6.12
N VAL A 225 37.29 45.12 -6.74
CA VAL A 225 38.30 45.97 -7.38
C VAL A 225 38.11 47.45 -7.03
N PRO A 226 39.16 48.26 -7.12
CA PRO A 226 39.03 49.72 -7.10
C PRO A 226 38.20 50.22 -8.29
N SER A 227 37.50 51.36 -8.14
CA SER A 227 36.66 51.96 -9.19
C SER A 227 37.40 52.26 -10.50
N ASP A 228 38.73 52.44 -10.43
CA ASP A 228 39.57 52.79 -11.58
C ASP A 228 39.87 51.59 -12.53
N VAL A 229 39.60 50.35 -12.10
CA VAL A 229 39.78 49.13 -12.93
C VAL A 229 38.60 49.02 -13.89
N LYS A 230 38.80 48.78 -15.20
CA LYS A 230 37.71 48.85 -16.20
C LYS A 230 36.99 47.55 -16.52
N ALA A 231 37.63 46.38 -16.43
CA ALA A 231 36.97 45.09 -16.62
C ALA A 231 37.75 43.97 -15.92
N VAL A 232 37.03 43.00 -15.34
CA VAL A 232 37.58 41.77 -14.78
C VAL A 232 36.85 40.60 -15.42
N SER A 233 37.58 39.69 -16.04
CA SER A 233 37.03 38.47 -16.64
C SER A 233 37.83 37.28 -16.14
N ILE A 234 37.14 36.27 -15.61
CA ILE A 234 37.74 35.01 -15.17
C ILE A 234 37.62 34.02 -16.33
N LYS A 235 38.75 33.41 -16.72
CA LYS A 235 38.80 32.48 -17.85
C LYS A 235 38.07 31.17 -17.49
N PRO A 236 37.06 30.74 -18.26
CA PRO A 236 36.15 29.67 -17.84
C PRO A 236 36.59 28.25 -18.21
N VAL A 237 37.71 28.07 -18.92
CA VAL A 237 38.02 26.85 -19.71
C VAL A 237 37.89 25.53 -18.93
N LYS A 238 38.27 25.49 -17.66
CA LYS A 238 38.17 24.30 -16.80
C LYS A 238 37.03 24.36 -15.79
N LEU A 239 36.46 25.54 -15.58
CA LEU A 239 35.49 25.80 -14.52
C LEU A 239 34.11 25.24 -14.84
N ALA A 240 33.63 25.40 -16.07
CA ALA A 240 32.33 24.84 -16.46
C ALA A 240 32.31 23.30 -16.34
N ASP A 241 33.37 22.63 -16.80
CA ASP A 241 33.51 21.17 -16.72
C ASP A 241 33.56 20.67 -15.26
N TYR A 242 34.28 21.38 -14.39
CA TYR A 242 34.30 21.09 -12.96
C TYR A 242 32.90 21.20 -12.32
N LEU A 243 32.20 22.30 -12.59
CA LEU A 243 30.86 22.53 -12.01
C LEU A 243 29.84 21.47 -12.46
N GLN A 244 29.92 21.01 -13.72
CA GLN A 244 29.07 19.94 -14.24
C GLN A 244 29.35 18.57 -13.61
N LYS A 245 30.62 18.26 -13.32
CA LYS A 245 31.04 16.98 -12.71
C LYS A 245 30.79 16.91 -11.21
N HIS A 246 30.64 18.05 -10.54
CA HIS A 246 30.46 18.14 -9.09
C HIS A 246 29.16 18.88 -8.71
N PRO A 247 27.99 18.37 -9.13
CA PRO A 247 26.73 19.08 -8.94
C PRO A 247 26.25 19.11 -7.48
N ASN A 248 26.65 18.18 -6.63
CA ASN A 248 26.05 18.06 -5.29
C ASN A 248 26.79 18.89 -4.22
N ARG A 249 28.08 19.16 -4.43
CA ARG A 249 28.91 19.93 -3.50
C ARG A 249 30.20 20.37 -4.14
N LEU A 250 30.56 21.64 -3.95
CA LEU A 250 31.82 22.21 -4.41
C LEU A 250 32.91 22.10 -3.34
N ASP A 251 34.09 21.60 -3.74
CA ASP A 251 35.28 21.59 -2.90
C ASP A 251 36.03 22.91 -3.04
N ARG A 252 36.42 23.52 -1.91
CA ARG A 252 37.08 24.83 -1.89
C ARG A 252 38.43 24.83 -2.63
N LYS A 253 39.27 23.81 -2.41
CA LYS A 253 40.63 23.77 -2.97
C LYS A 253 40.59 23.56 -4.47
N GLN A 254 39.76 22.61 -4.93
CA GLN A 254 39.57 22.36 -6.35
C GLN A 254 38.97 23.57 -7.06
N LEU A 255 38.00 24.25 -6.43
CA LEU A 255 37.40 25.46 -6.98
C LEU A 255 38.43 26.59 -7.11
N GLU A 256 39.32 26.78 -6.14
CA GLU A 256 40.44 27.73 -6.22
C GLU A 256 41.40 27.42 -7.37
N GLU A 257 41.80 26.15 -7.51
CA GLU A 257 42.73 25.68 -8.54
C GLU A 257 42.15 25.88 -9.95
N VAL A 258 40.89 25.51 -10.14
CA VAL A 258 40.20 25.57 -11.42
C VAL A 258 39.88 27.00 -11.85
N ILE A 259 39.54 27.89 -10.89
CA ILE A 259 39.33 29.32 -11.15
C ILE A 259 40.67 29.99 -11.53
N GLY A 260 41.75 29.67 -10.82
CA GLY A 260 43.11 30.15 -11.12
C GLY A 260 43.29 31.68 -11.09
N TYR A 261 42.30 32.43 -10.60
CA TYR A 261 42.31 33.88 -10.56
C TYR A 261 43.09 34.38 -9.35
N LYS A 262 44.12 35.18 -9.59
CA LYS A 262 45.01 35.66 -8.53
C LYS A 262 44.94 37.16 -8.34
N ASP A 263 44.54 37.98 -9.31
CA ASP A 263 44.86 39.42 -9.29
C ASP A 263 44.27 40.19 -8.11
N TYR A 264 43.02 39.88 -7.74
CA TYR A 264 42.25 40.57 -6.70
C TYR A 264 41.46 39.57 -5.83
N PRO A 265 40.97 39.99 -4.65
CA PRO A 265 40.01 39.22 -3.86
C PRO A 265 38.74 38.93 -4.67
N PHE A 266 38.20 37.72 -4.52
CA PHE A 266 36.97 37.34 -5.19
C PHE A 266 36.10 36.42 -4.32
N MET A 267 34.81 36.46 -4.57
CA MET A 267 33.80 35.70 -3.87
C MET A 267 33.03 34.82 -4.85
N VAL A 268 32.93 33.53 -4.53
CA VAL A 268 32.09 32.59 -5.26
C VAL A 268 30.80 32.39 -4.49
N VAL A 269 29.67 32.65 -5.14
CA VAL A 269 28.33 32.36 -4.65
C VAL A 269 27.82 31.14 -5.40
N ALA A 270 27.62 30.03 -4.69
CA ALA A 270 27.06 28.80 -5.23
C ALA A 270 25.65 28.61 -4.67
N ASN A 271 24.67 28.55 -5.57
CA ASN A 271 23.28 28.27 -5.25
C ASN A 271 22.96 26.83 -5.59
N TYR A 272 22.39 26.11 -4.62
CA TYR A 272 21.88 24.77 -4.77
C TYR A 272 20.36 24.80 -4.67
N LYS A 273 19.70 24.01 -5.50
CA LYS A 273 18.28 23.70 -5.37
C LYS A 273 18.12 22.28 -4.85
N SER A 274 17.11 22.08 -4.02
CA SER A 274 16.72 20.74 -3.59
C SER A 274 15.23 20.54 -3.62
N LEU A 275 14.81 19.29 -3.79
CA LEU A 275 13.40 18.91 -3.79
C LEU A 275 12.91 18.59 -2.40
N TYR A 276 11.64 18.89 -2.13
CA TYR A 276 10.96 18.34 -0.96
C TYR A 276 11.11 16.82 -0.94
N LYS A 277 11.49 16.28 0.22
CA LYS A 277 11.56 14.85 0.45
C LYS A 277 10.83 14.51 1.72
N MET A 278 10.09 13.41 1.64
CA MET A 278 9.44 12.79 2.78
C MET A 278 10.45 11.99 3.60
N ASP A 279 10.25 11.97 4.92
CA ASP A 279 10.96 11.01 5.77
C ASP A 279 10.48 9.60 5.35
N VAL A 280 11.40 8.79 4.80
CA VAL A 280 11.12 7.42 4.32
C VAL A 280 10.78 6.56 5.53
N LEU A 281 9.66 5.84 5.47
CA LEU A 281 9.20 4.99 6.56
C LEU A 281 9.20 3.52 6.16
N THR A 282 9.74 2.67 7.03
CA THR A 282 9.49 1.24 7.00
C THR A 282 8.21 0.90 7.77
N GLY A 283 7.56 -0.23 7.46
CA GLY A 283 6.30 -0.62 8.11
C GLY A 283 6.40 -0.74 9.65
N ASP A 284 7.58 -1.10 10.16
CA ASP A 284 7.80 -1.26 11.60
C ASP A 284 7.89 0.09 12.32
N GLU A 285 8.41 1.12 11.66
CA GLU A 285 8.55 2.49 12.20
C GLU A 285 7.21 3.22 12.31
N VAL A 286 6.19 2.80 11.54
CA VAL A 286 4.87 3.42 11.61
C VAL A 286 4.19 3.10 12.95
N THR A 287 4.04 4.14 13.77
CA THR A 287 3.36 4.15 15.07
C THR A 287 2.44 5.37 15.18
N GLN A 288 1.44 5.30 16.07
CA GLN A 288 0.52 6.43 16.32
C GLN A 288 1.27 7.70 16.78
N GLU A 289 2.32 7.54 17.61
CA GLU A 289 3.15 8.66 18.06
C GLU A 289 3.88 9.33 16.89
N LEU A 290 4.49 8.54 16.00
CA LEU A 290 5.18 9.07 14.82
C LEU A 290 4.20 9.82 13.90
N ILE A 291 3.00 9.28 13.70
CA ILE A 291 1.95 9.87 12.87
C ILE A 291 1.55 11.24 13.43
N GLU A 292 1.28 11.37 14.74
CA GLU A 292 0.92 12.65 15.35
C GLU A 292 2.08 13.65 15.31
N LYS A 293 3.32 13.20 15.54
CA LYS A 293 4.51 14.03 15.38
C LYS A 293 4.66 14.56 13.95
N ARG A 294 4.44 13.71 12.93
CA ARG A 294 4.49 14.10 11.51
C ARG A 294 3.40 15.11 11.18
N LYS A 295 2.17 14.88 11.66
CA LYS A 295 1.05 15.80 11.51
C LYS A 295 1.33 17.18 12.09
N GLN A 296 1.90 17.25 13.30
CA GLN A 296 2.29 18.53 13.92
C GLN A 296 3.43 19.20 13.14
N LYS A 297 4.45 18.44 12.73
CA LYS A 297 5.58 18.94 11.93
C LYS A 297 5.10 19.60 10.63
N ILE A 298 4.22 18.93 9.88
CA ILE A 298 3.74 19.47 8.61
C ILE A 298 2.76 20.64 8.79
N GLN A 299 1.93 20.62 9.84
CA GLN A 299 1.07 21.75 10.20
C GLN A 299 1.91 23.01 10.47
N ASN A 300 2.93 22.88 11.32
CA ASN A 300 3.84 23.97 11.63
C ASN A 300 4.57 24.44 10.37
N ALA A 301 5.06 23.52 9.53
CA ALA A 301 5.72 23.88 8.28
C ALA A 301 4.80 24.68 7.33
N TYR A 302 3.53 24.32 7.25
CA TYR A 302 2.54 25.02 6.43
C TYR A 302 2.21 26.41 6.97
N GLU A 303 1.97 26.54 8.28
CA GLU A 303 1.71 27.83 8.93
C GLU A 303 2.86 28.83 8.75
N HIS A 304 4.09 28.33 8.72
CA HIS A 304 5.30 29.12 8.47
C HIS A 304 5.64 29.28 6.98
N LYS A 305 4.76 28.84 6.06
CA LYS A 305 4.94 28.93 4.60
C LYS A 305 6.21 28.23 4.09
N LEU A 306 6.63 27.17 4.76
CA LEU A 306 7.79 26.34 4.39
C LEU A 306 7.44 25.22 3.39
N VAL A 307 6.14 24.93 3.25
CA VAL A 307 5.56 24.04 2.25
C VAL A 307 4.38 24.73 1.58
N ASN A 308 4.12 24.43 0.31
CA ASN A 308 2.94 24.94 -0.39
C ASN A 308 1.67 24.13 -0.05
N ASP A 309 0.52 24.69 -0.41
CA ASP A 309 -0.80 24.11 -0.17
C ASP A 309 -0.92 22.69 -0.73
N GLU A 310 -0.36 22.44 -1.91
CA GLU A 310 -0.45 21.14 -2.58
C GLU A 310 0.38 20.06 -1.87
N THR A 311 1.63 20.36 -1.48
CA THR A 311 2.47 19.43 -0.70
C THR A 311 1.86 19.18 0.68
N TYR A 312 1.34 20.23 1.32
CA TYR A 312 0.63 20.11 2.60
C TYR A 312 -0.61 19.21 2.50
N ARG A 313 -1.39 19.37 1.42
CA ARG A 313 -2.57 18.52 1.15
C ARG A 313 -2.18 17.06 0.99
N GLN A 314 -1.16 16.77 0.18
CA GLN A 314 -0.68 15.40 -0.03
C GLN A 314 -0.11 14.78 1.25
N GLU A 315 0.65 15.52 2.07
CA GLU A 315 1.12 15.05 3.38
C GLU A 315 -0.03 14.72 4.34
N LYS A 316 -1.07 15.56 4.40
CA LYS A 316 -2.25 15.23 5.23
C LYS A 316 -2.92 13.93 4.79
N LEU A 317 -3.10 13.75 3.49
CA LEU A 317 -3.69 12.54 2.93
C LEU A 317 -2.80 11.31 3.18
N TYR A 318 -1.48 11.48 3.14
CA TYR A 318 -0.54 10.42 3.48
C TYR A 318 -0.57 10.08 4.98
N VAL A 319 -0.69 11.08 5.85
CA VAL A 319 -0.88 10.88 7.30
C VAL A 319 -2.15 10.08 7.59
N GLU A 320 -3.27 10.37 6.92
CA GLU A 320 -4.49 9.57 7.09
C GLU A 320 -4.32 8.13 6.56
N PHE A 321 -3.57 7.96 5.47
CA PHE A 321 -3.22 6.63 4.97
C PHE A 321 -2.34 5.83 5.94
N LEU A 322 -1.36 6.48 6.59
CA LEU A 322 -0.54 5.87 7.63
C LEU A 322 -1.37 5.47 8.86
N ARG A 323 -2.43 6.21 9.20
CA ARG A 323 -3.35 5.83 10.29
C ARG A 323 -4.09 4.54 9.98
N VAL A 324 -4.64 4.40 8.77
CA VAL A 324 -5.28 3.16 8.32
C VAL A 324 -4.30 1.98 8.41
N PHE A 325 -3.06 2.17 8.00
CA PHE A 325 -2.01 1.15 8.12
C PHE A 325 -1.68 0.82 9.59
N ALA A 326 -1.59 1.82 10.46
CA ALA A 326 -1.33 1.63 11.89
C ALA A 326 -2.46 0.86 12.58
N ASP A 327 -3.72 1.15 12.24
CA ASP A 327 -4.91 0.44 12.75
C ASP A 327 -4.90 -1.03 12.27
N MET A 328 -4.56 -1.27 11.00
CA MET A 328 -4.36 -2.62 10.46
C MET A 328 -3.28 -3.38 11.25
N LYS A 329 -2.13 -2.75 11.53
CA LYS A 329 -1.02 -3.34 12.28
C LYS A 329 -1.42 -3.64 13.73
N GLN A 330 -2.20 -2.77 14.36
CA GLN A 330 -2.73 -3.01 15.70
C GLN A 330 -3.66 -4.23 15.73
N ASN A 331 -4.60 -4.32 14.79
CA ASN A 331 -5.49 -5.48 14.66
C ASN A 331 -4.72 -6.77 14.37
N LEU A 332 -3.65 -6.69 13.59
CA LEU A 332 -2.76 -7.81 13.30
C LEU A 332 -1.98 -8.30 14.52
N ASN A 333 -1.52 -7.38 15.38
CA ASN A 333 -0.89 -7.74 16.66
C ASN A 333 -1.90 -8.41 17.60
N ILE A 334 -3.12 -7.88 17.71
CA ILE A 334 -4.21 -8.48 18.49
C ILE A 334 -4.55 -9.89 17.98
N TYR A 335 -4.66 -10.05 16.65
CA TYR A 335 -4.90 -11.35 16.02
C TYR A 335 -3.78 -12.34 16.34
N ARG A 336 -2.50 -11.97 16.21
CA ARG A 336 -1.35 -12.84 16.53
C ARG A 336 -1.34 -13.29 18.00
N LEU A 337 -1.75 -12.42 18.92
CA LEU A 337 -1.88 -12.77 20.34
C LEU A 337 -3.02 -13.75 20.58
N ASN A 338 -4.19 -13.53 19.96
CA ASN A 338 -5.38 -14.36 20.14
C ASN A 338 -5.31 -15.69 19.40
N TYR A 339 -4.61 -15.75 18.27
CA TYR A 339 -4.38 -16.97 17.51
C TYR A 339 -3.73 -18.06 18.38
N ARG A 340 -2.80 -17.68 19.26
CA ARG A 340 -2.17 -18.58 20.24
C ARG A 340 -3.13 -19.11 21.30
N ASN A 341 -4.21 -18.38 21.59
CA ASN A 341 -5.21 -18.72 22.61
C ASN A 341 -6.39 -19.53 22.05
N ASN A 342 -6.39 -19.83 20.75
CA ASN A 342 -7.28 -20.78 20.08
C ASN A 342 -8.79 -20.52 20.23
N SER A 343 -9.23 -19.26 20.20
CA SER A 343 -10.65 -18.88 20.15
C SER A 343 -11.10 -18.58 18.71
N PRO A 344 -11.88 -19.47 18.05
CA PRO A 344 -12.23 -19.30 16.63
C PRO A 344 -13.06 -18.04 16.34
N GLU A 345 -14.04 -17.73 17.19
CA GLU A 345 -14.90 -16.57 16.98
C GLU A 345 -14.15 -15.24 17.12
N VAL A 346 -13.25 -15.15 18.11
CA VAL A 346 -12.41 -13.96 18.32
C VAL A 346 -11.41 -13.81 17.18
N ASN A 347 -10.83 -14.92 16.71
CA ASN A 347 -9.91 -14.91 15.57
C ASN A 347 -10.60 -14.46 14.28
N ALA A 348 -11.81 -14.95 13.99
CA ALA A 348 -12.58 -14.53 12.83
C ALA A 348 -12.94 -13.04 12.86
N LYS A 349 -13.32 -12.50 14.04
CA LYS A 349 -13.61 -11.06 14.20
C LYS A 349 -12.36 -10.19 13.98
N ASN A 350 -11.22 -10.56 14.56
CA ASN A 350 -9.97 -9.82 14.37
C ASN A 350 -9.47 -9.92 12.92
N LEU A 351 -9.57 -11.10 12.29
CA LEU A 351 -9.21 -11.29 10.89
C LEU A 351 -10.09 -10.43 9.97
N PHE A 352 -11.39 -10.35 10.25
CA PHE A 352 -12.30 -9.48 9.50
C PHE A 352 -11.93 -8.00 9.65
N ALA A 353 -11.58 -7.54 10.86
CA ALA A 353 -11.09 -6.17 11.06
C ALA A 353 -9.81 -5.87 10.27
N ILE A 354 -8.86 -6.81 10.20
CA ILE A 354 -7.65 -6.69 9.38
C ILE A 354 -8.01 -6.57 7.89
N VAL A 355 -8.94 -7.42 7.42
CA VAL A 355 -9.44 -7.40 6.03
C VAL A 355 -10.09 -6.05 5.69
N GLN A 356 -10.89 -5.48 6.60
CA GLN A 356 -11.51 -4.17 6.41
C GLN A 356 -10.46 -3.06 6.27
N GLU A 357 -9.49 -2.99 7.19
CA GLU A 357 -8.46 -1.95 7.11
C GLU A 357 -7.54 -2.13 5.90
N TYR A 358 -7.19 -3.36 5.53
CA TYR A 358 -6.41 -3.62 4.31
C TYR A 358 -7.17 -3.24 3.03
N LYS A 359 -8.47 -3.52 2.96
CA LYS A 359 -9.33 -3.04 1.85
C LYS A 359 -9.36 -1.52 1.80
N ARG A 360 -9.55 -0.86 2.95
CA ARG A 360 -9.56 0.60 3.07
C ARG A 360 -8.22 1.22 2.65
N LEU A 361 -7.11 0.59 3.02
CA LEU A 361 -5.76 1.01 2.62
C LEU A 361 -5.62 0.99 1.09
N LYS A 362 -5.98 -0.13 0.46
CA LYS A 362 -5.97 -0.26 -1.01
C LYS A 362 -6.89 0.73 -1.72
N ALA A 363 -8.11 0.93 -1.22
CA ALA A 363 -9.05 1.89 -1.79
C ALA A 363 -8.54 3.33 -1.67
N THR A 364 -7.90 3.67 -0.54
CA THR A 364 -7.30 5.00 -0.33
C THR A 364 -6.19 5.24 -1.34
N TRP A 365 -5.31 4.24 -1.56
CA TRP A 365 -4.27 4.29 -2.59
C TRP A 365 -4.84 4.50 -4.00
N ASP A 366 -5.85 3.71 -4.40
CA ASP A 366 -6.46 3.84 -5.73
C ASP A 366 -7.07 5.23 -5.94
N ALA A 367 -7.73 5.76 -4.91
CA ALA A 367 -8.26 7.11 -4.95
C ALA A 367 -7.15 8.15 -5.11
N ARG A 368 -5.98 7.96 -4.48
CA ARG A 368 -4.83 8.87 -4.66
C ARG A 368 -4.22 8.75 -6.05
N GLU A 369 -4.02 7.53 -6.57
CA GLU A 369 -3.50 7.30 -7.94
C GLU A 369 -4.40 7.97 -8.99
N MET A 370 -5.72 7.94 -8.79
CA MET A 370 -6.67 8.61 -9.68
C MET A 370 -6.68 10.13 -9.51
N GLU A 371 -6.69 10.63 -8.27
CA GLU A 371 -6.78 12.06 -7.96
C GLU A 371 -5.52 12.83 -8.40
N PHE A 372 -4.34 12.22 -8.30
CA PHE A 372 -3.04 12.86 -8.51
C PHE A 372 -2.28 12.31 -9.72
N LYS A 373 -2.97 11.69 -10.67
CA LYS A 373 -2.37 11.03 -11.84
C LYS A 373 -1.38 11.92 -12.60
N ASP A 374 -1.72 13.18 -12.80
CA ASP A 374 -0.91 14.14 -13.58
C ASP A 374 -0.06 15.08 -12.67
N ASN A 375 -0.02 14.84 -11.37
CA ASN A 375 0.72 15.67 -10.41
C ASN A 375 2.15 15.16 -10.23
N SER A 376 3.16 15.94 -10.65
CA SER A 376 4.56 15.53 -10.57
C SER A 376 5.01 15.21 -9.15
N THR A 377 4.68 16.08 -8.19
CA THR A 377 5.02 15.90 -6.76
C THR A 377 4.52 14.56 -6.25
N TYR A 378 3.28 14.20 -6.60
CA TYR A 378 2.75 12.89 -6.24
C TYR A 378 3.55 11.76 -6.88
N GLN A 379 3.76 11.82 -8.20
CA GLN A 379 4.42 10.74 -8.95
C GLN A 379 5.84 10.43 -8.47
N HIS A 380 6.64 11.44 -8.15
CA HIS A 380 8.05 11.23 -7.78
C HIS A 380 8.31 11.19 -6.28
N ILE A 381 7.49 11.87 -5.45
CA ILE A 381 7.74 11.97 -4.01
C ILE A 381 6.77 11.07 -3.21
N PHE A 382 5.46 11.24 -3.37
CA PHE A 382 4.49 10.56 -2.49
C PHE A 382 4.20 9.13 -2.93
N ARG A 383 4.03 8.89 -4.24
CA ARG A 383 3.65 7.60 -4.81
C ARG A 383 4.58 6.45 -4.39
N PRO A 384 5.93 6.60 -4.39
CA PRO A 384 6.83 5.57 -3.89
C PRO A 384 6.62 5.23 -2.41
N GLU A 385 6.30 6.24 -1.57
CA GLU A 385 6.10 6.07 -0.14
C GLU A 385 4.82 5.29 0.19
N TYR A 386 3.70 5.64 -0.46
CA TYR A 386 2.48 4.85 -0.39
C TYR A 386 2.70 3.39 -0.84
N LEU A 387 3.44 3.18 -1.94
CA LEU A 387 3.74 1.84 -2.45
C LEU A 387 4.61 1.04 -1.45
N SER A 388 5.59 1.68 -0.81
CA SER A 388 6.40 1.07 0.25
C SER A 388 5.53 0.54 1.39
N ILE A 389 4.60 1.36 1.89
CA ILE A 389 3.69 0.96 2.98
C ILE A 389 2.71 -0.13 2.53
N LEU A 390 2.18 -0.07 1.30
CA LEU A 390 1.35 -1.16 0.75
C LEU A 390 2.12 -2.47 0.65
N ASN A 391 3.38 -2.44 0.20
CA ASN A 391 4.22 -3.63 0.13
C ASN A 391 4.47 -4.22 1.52
N ASN A 392 4.68 -3.38 2.53
CA ASN A 392 4.79 -3.84 3.92
C ASN A 392 3.47 -4.47 4.42
N ALA A 393 2.32 -3.87 4.11
CA ALA A 393 1.02 -4.44 4.44
C ALA A 393 0.83 -5.82 3.79
N ASP A 394 1.18 -5.94 2.50
CA ASP A 394 1.14 -7.18 1.75
C ASP A 394 2.01 -8.27 2.39
N LEU A 395 3.22 -7.91 2.84
CA LEU A 395 4.15 -8.83 3.51
C LEU A 395 3.60 -9.31 4.87
N TYR A 396 3.00 -8.42 5.65
CA TYR A 396 2.41 -8.79 6.94
C TYR A 396 1.26 -9.80 6.80
N LEU A 397 0.51 -9.74 5.70
CA LEU A 397 -0.57 -10.68 5.40
C LEU A 397 -0.09 -12.04 4.88
N GLU A 398 1.19 -12.20 4.52
CA GLU A 398 1.75 -13.51 4.17
C GLU A 398 2.15 -14.35 5.41
N GLY A 399 1.89 -13.84 6.63
CA GLY A 399 2.35 -14.46 7.88
C GLY A 399 1.75 -15.85 8.18
N ASP A 400 0.51 -16.11 7.77
CA ASP A 400 -0.15 -17.40 7.91
C ASP A 400 -1.25 -17.62 6.86
N HIS A 401 -1.83 -18.82 6.82
CA HIS A 401 -2.84 -19.20 5.83
C HIS A 401 -4.12 -18.35 5.90
N ASN A 402 -4.58 -17.96 7.10
CA ASN A 402 -5.80 -17.16 7.26
C ASN A 402 -5.57 -15.72 6.81
N LEU A 403 -4.43 -15.13 7.16
CA LEU A 403 -4.05 -13.79 6.69
C LEU A 403 -3.86 -13.76 5.18
N LYS A 404 -3.24 -14.80 4.61
CA LYS A 404 -3.05 -14.93 3.15
C LYS A 404 -4.39 -15.03 2.44
N ASN A 405 -5.33 -15.81 2.98
CA ASN A 405 -6.68 -15.88 2.44
C ASN A 405 -7.42 -14.53 2.60
N GLY A 406 -7.20 -13.81 3.70
CA GLY A 406 -7.72 -12.45 3.90
C GLY A 406 -7.24 -11.48 2.80
N LYS A 407 -5.96 -11.55 2.43
CA LYS A 407 -5.40 -10.80 1.29
C LYS A 407 -6.07 -11.19 -0.03
N LEU A 408 -6.21 -12.49 -0.30
CA LEU A 408 -6.87 -12.99 -1.51
C LEU A 408 -8.35 -12.58 -1.57
N LEU A 409 -9.05 -12.57 -0.44
CA LEU A 409 -10.42 -12.08 -0.31
C LEU A 409 -10.48 -10.60 -0.72
N VAL A 410 -9.66 -9.72 -0.16
CA VAL A 410 -9.66 -8.29 -0.51
C VAL A 410 -9.35 -8.07 -1.99
N ASN A 411 -8.38 -8.77 -2.56
CA ASN A 411 -8.06 -8.68 -3.99
C ASN A 411 -9.25 -9.12 -4.85
N THR A 412 -9.88 -10.24 -4.49
CA THR A 412 -11.07 -10.74 -5.20
C THR A 412 -12.23 -9.75 -5.10
N LEU A 413 -12.48 -9.16 -3.93
CA LEU A 413 -13.52 -8.14 -3.77
C LEU A 413 -13.26 -6.92 -4.65
N ARG A 414 -12.01 -6.44 -4.69
CA ARG A 414 -11.60 -5.31 -5.51
C ARG A 414 -11.77 -5.59 -7.02
N ASP A 415 -11.44 -6.79 -7.47
CA ASP A 415 -11.65 -7.21 -8.86
C ASP A 415 -13.15 -7.26 -9.22
N LEU A 416 -13.97 -7.82 -8.32
CA LEU A 416 -15.42 -7.93 -8.50
C LEU A 416 -16.13 -6.57 -8.51
N GLU A 417 -15.64 -5.61 -7.71
CA GLU A 417 -16.17 -4.24 -7.62
C GLU A 417 -15.73 -3.37 -8.81
N SER A 418 -14.51 -3.55 -9.32
CA SER A 418 -13.95 -2.72 -10.40
C SER A 418 -14.41 -3.14 -11.80
N ASP A 419 -14.62 -4.44 -12.06
CA ASP A 419 -15.09 -4.92 -13.36
C ASP A 419 -16.12 -6.06 -13.21
N SER A 420 -17.39 -5.73 -13.41
CA SER A 420 -18.49 -6.70 -13.44
C SER A 420 -18.34 -7.78 -14.54
N ARG A 421 -17.53 -7.55 -15.57
CA ARG A 421 -17.28 -8.53 -16.64
C ARG A 421 -16.24 -9.58 -16.27
N SER A 422 -15.43 -9.32 -15.24
CA SER A 422 -14.33 -10.19 -14.85
C SER A 422 -14.79 -11.58 -14.40
N TRP A 423 -16.08 -11.78 -14.09
CA TRP A 423 -16.66 -13.00 -13.53
C TRP A 423 -17.94 -13.48 -14.24
N ASN A 424 -18.16 -13.11 -15.50
CA ASN A 424 -19.38 -13.50 -16.24
C ASN A 424 -19.45 -14.98 -16.67
N THR A 425 -18.40 -15.79 -16.46
CA THR A 425 -18.42 -17.21 -16.81
C THR A 425 -18.56 -18.10 -15.57
N PRO A 426 -19.21 -19.27 -15.70
CA PRO A 426 -19.36 -20.22 -14.60
C PRO A 426 -18.06 -20.56 -13.84
N GLU A 427 -16.96 -20.75 -14.57
CA GLU A 427 -15.67 -21.16 -14.00
C GLU A 427 -15.06 -20.02 -13.17
N LYS A 428 -15.21 -18.78 -13.63
CA LYS A 428 -14.70 -17.60 -12.91
C LYS A 428 -15.53 -17.31 -11.67
N ARG A 429 -16.85 -17.51 -11.72
CA ARG A 429 -17.71 -17.38 -10.53
C ARG A 429 -17.36 -18.43 -9.48
N GLU A 430 -17.17 -19.67 -9.90
CA GLU A 430 -16.78 -20.77 -9.01
C GLU A 430 -15.41 -20.51 -8.35
N ALA A 431 -14.43 -20.01 -9.13
CA ALA A 431 -13.13 -19.60 -8.61
C ALA A 431 -13.24 -18.42 -7.64
N ALA A 432 -14.09 -17.43 -7.92
CA ALA A 432 -14.35 -16.31 -7.03
C ALA A 432 -14.98 -16.78 -5.72
N LEU A 433 -16.03 -17.59 -5.77
CA LEU A 433 -16.68 -18.21 -4.60
C LEU A 433 -15.68 -19.02 -3.77
N THR A 434 -14.80 -19.77 -4.43
CA THR A 434 -13.72 -20.51 -3.74
C THR A 434 -12.82 -19.59 -2.92
N ARG A 435 -12.45 -18.42 -3.47
CA ARG A 435 -11.61 -17.44 -2.75
C ARG A 435 -12.39 -16.71 -1.67
N LEU A 436 -13.65 -16.36 -1.91
CA LEU A 436 -14.52 -15.67 -0.93
C LEU A 436 -14.77 -16.55 0.30
N TYR A 437 -14.95 -17.86 0.11
CA TYR A 437 -15.11 -18.84 1.19
C TYR A 437 -13.79 -19.40 1.75
N ALA A 438 -12.63 -18.98 1.24
CA ALA A 438 -11.33 -19.41 1.76
C ALA A 438 -11.01 -18.78 3.12
N VAL A 439 -11.69 -17.69 3.48
CA VAL A 439 -11.56 -17.00 4.76
C VAL A 439 -12.73 -17.40 5.65
N GLU A 440 -12.43 -17.80 6.88
CA GLU A 440 -13.44 -17.99 7.90
C GLU A 440 -13.93 -16.62 8.40
N LEU A 441 -15.05 -16.17 7.84
CA LEU A 441 -15.69 -14.92 8.23
C LEU A 441 -16.52 -15.11 9.52
N PRO A 442 -16.71 -14.06 10.32
CA PRO A 442 -17.66 -14.06 11.42
C PRO A 442 -19.07 -14.49 10.97
N LYS A 443 -19.91 -14.86 11.95
CA LYS A 443 -21.30 -15.23 11.67
C LYS A 443 -22.03 -14.13 10.89
N PRO A 444 -23.00 -14.48 10.01
CA PRO A 444 -23.70 -13.51 9.17
C PRO A 444 -24.31 -12.34 9.94
N GLU A 445 -24.79 -12.56 11.17
CA GLU A 445 -25.36 -11.51 12.02
C GLU A 445 -24.33 -10.42 12.36
N PHE A 446 -23.06 -10.81 12.55
CA PHE A 446 -21.97 -9.87 12.81
C PHE A 446 -21.57 -9.14 11.52
N LEU A 447 -21.49 -9.85 10.40
CA LEU A 447 -21.13 -9.25 9.11
C LEU A 447 -22.16 -8.19 8.67
N SER A 448 -23.46 -8.50 8.79
CA SER A 448 -24.55 -7.58 8.44
C SER A 448 -24.63 -6.34 9.35
N ALA A 449 -23.95 -6.33 10.50
CA ALA A 449 -23.82 -5.14 11.33
C ALA A 449 -22.86 -4.08 10.74
N SER A 450 -22.02 -4.47 9.77
CA SER A 450 -21.07 -3.59 9.09
C SER A 450 -21.45 -3.39 7.61
N VAL A 451 -21.18 -2.21 7.06
CA VAL A 451 -21.46 -1.90 5.64
C VAL A 451 -20.64 -2.81 4.73
N GLU A 452 -19.39 -3.06 5.08
CA GLU A 452 -18.48 -3.92 4.32
C GLU A 452 -18.89 -5.39 4.37
N GLY A 453 -19.26 -5.89 5.55
CA GLY A 453 -19.70 -7.28 5.71
C GLY A 453 -20.99 -7.55 4.94
N GLU A 454 -21.94 -6.61 5.00
CA GLU A 454 -23.17 -6.66 4.22
C GLU A 454 -22.90 -6.62 2.69
N ALA A 455 -21.92 -5.81 2.24
CA ALA A 455 -21.52 -5.79 0.83
C ALA A 455 -20.94 -7.15 0.37
N ILE A 456 -20.12 -7.79 1.21
CA ILE A 456 -19.56 -9.12 0.94
C ILE A 456 -20.69 -10.16 0.83
N ILE A 457 -21.64 -10.16 1.78
CA ILE A 457 -22.80 -11.08 1.76
C ILE A 457 -23.61 -10.92 0.47
N ARG A 458 -23.93 -9.68 0.09
CA ARG A 458 -24.68 -9.41 -1.15
C ARG A 458 -23.94 -9.89 -2.39
N LEU A 459 -22.64 -9.69 -2.43
CA LEU A 459 -21.81 -10.08 -3.57
C LEU A 459 -21.71 -11.61 -3.69
N ILE A 460 -21.50 -12.31 -2.58
CA ILE A 460 -21.55 -13.78 -2.52
C ILE A 460 -22.90 -14.26 -3.03
N LYS A 461 -24.00 -13.74 -2.46
CA LYS A 461 -25.35 -14.14 -2.86
C LYS A 461 -25.59 -13.94 -4.37
N ARG A 462 -25.15 -12.81 -4.91
CA ARG A 462 -25.28 -12.53 -6.36
C ARG A 462 -24.48 -13.53 -7.22
N LEU A 463 -23.25 -13.85 -6.82
CA LEU A 463 -22.42 -14.84 -7.50
C LEU A 463 -23.08 -16.22 -7.46
N GLU A 464 -23.59 -16.61 -6.31
CA GLU A 464 -24.27 -17.90 -6.12
C GLU A 464 -25.58 -17.98 -6.91
N ASP A 465 -26.41 -16.94 -6.92
CA ASP A 465 -27.66 -16.92 -7.68
C ASP A 465 -27.40 -17.06 -9.18
N GLN A 466 -26.39 -16.37 -9.71
CA GLN A 466 -25.98 -16.53 -11.11
C GLN A 466 -25.43 -17.93 -11.40
N GLN A 467 -24.58 -18.45 -10.51
CA GLN A 467 -24.03 -19.79 -10.66
C GLN A 467 -25.13 -20.86 -10.65
N TYR A 468 -26.10 -20.74 -9.75
CA TYR A 468 -27.24 -21.62 -9.70
C TYR A 468 -28.06 -21.55 -10.98
N ASN A 469 -28.46 -20.35 -11.41
CA ASN A 469 -29.36 -20.16 -12.55
C ASN A 469 -28.75 -20.67 -13.87
N GLU A 470 -27.44 -20.48 -14.07
CA GLU A 470 -26.79 -20.89 -15.32
C GLU A 470 -26.36 -22.37 -15.32
N VAL A 471 -25.90 -22.91 -14.18
CA VAL A 471 -25.24 -24.23 -14.13
C VAL A 471 -26.12 -25.33 -13.53
N PHE A 472 -26.95 -25.00 -12.55
CA PHE A 472 -27.69 -25.98 -11.75
C PHE A 472 -29.18 -25.99 -12.06
N ALA A 473 -29.80 -24.82 -12.25
CA ALA A 473 -31.25 -24.72 -12.49
C ALA A 473 -31.75 -25.55 -13.69
N PRO A 474 -31.03 -25.62 -14.84
CA PRO A 474 -31.46 -26.48 -15.94
C PRO A 474 -31.45 -27.98 -15.60
N GLU A 475 -30.44 -28.44 -14.85
CA GLU A 475 -30.31 -29.84 -14.43
C GLU A 475 -31.29 -30.20 -13.31
N VAL A 476 -31.51 -29.28 -12.36
CA VAL A 476 -32.53 -29.38 -11.32
C VAL A 476 -33.90 -29.53 -11.94
N LYS A 477 -34.28 -28.62 -12.84
CA LYS A 477 -35.57 -28.67 -13.54
C LYS A 477 -35.74 -29.97 -14.33
N ARG A 478 -34.68 -30.41 -15.02
CA ARG A 478 -34.67 -31.70 -15.72
C ARG A 478 -34.93 -32.86 -14.77
N LEU A 479 -34.32 -32.88 -13.58
CA LEU A 479 -34.52 -33.95 -12.59
C LEU A 479 -35.93 -33.91 -11.96
N GLU A 480 -36.52 -32.72 -11.79
CA GLU A 480 -37.88 -32.54 -11.30
C GLU A 480 -38.92 -33.10 -12.28
N GLU A 481 -38.75 -32.80 -13.58
CA GLU A 481 -39.63 -33.25 -14.65
C GLU A 481 -39.46 -34.73 -15.01
N THR A 482 -38.30 -35.32 -14.73
CA THR A 482 -38.01 -36.73 -15.05
C THR A 482 -38.69 -37.69 -14.06
N VAL A 483 -39.25 -38.78 -14.59
CA VAL A 483 -39.83 -39.86 -13.78
C VAL A 483 -38.72 -40.62 -13.07
N ALA A 484 -38.87 -40.81 -11.75
CA ALA A 484 -37.88 -41.51 -10.94
C ALA A 484 -37.88 -43.02 -11.21
N THR A 485 -36.81 -43.50 -11.83
CA THR A 485 -36.58 -44.91 -12.21
C THR A 485 -35.11 -45.30 -11.99
N ASP A 486 -34.78 -46.57 -12.26
CA ASP A 486 -33.39 -47.07 -12.18
C ASP A 486 -32.47 -46.39 -13.19
N GLU A 487 -32.96 -46.11 -14.41
CA GLU A 487 -32.20 -45.47 -15.48
C GLU A 487 -31.86 -44.00 -15.16
N THR A 488 -32.77 -43.32 -14.48
CA THR A 488 -32.65 -41.89 -14.16
C THR A 488 -31.86 -41.64 -12.87
N LEU A 489 -31.54 -42.70 -12.11
CA LEU A 489 -30.73 -42.63 -10.89
C LEU A 489 -29.31 -42.08 -11.18
N LEU A 490 -28.74 -42.40 -12.34
CA LEU A 490 -27.44 -41.88 -12.76
C LEU A 490 -27.44 -40.34 -12.88
N HIS A 491 -28.53 -39.76 -13.39
CA HIS A 491 -28.69 -38.31 -13.51
C HIS A 491 -28.74 -37.64 -12.13
N ARG A 492 -29.44 -38.26 -11.17
CA ARG A 492 -29.45 -37.80 -9.77
C ARG A 492 -28.05 -37.83 -9.16
N ASN A 493 -27.30 -38.91 -9.37
CA ASN A 493 -25.96 -39.07 -8.80
C ASN A 493 -24.97 -38.05 -9.38
N ALA A 494 -25.01 -37.83 -10.70
CA ALA A 494 -24.18 -36.83 -11.36
C ALA A 494 -24.46 -35.41 -10.83
N LEU A 495 -25.74 -35.05 -10.65
CA LEU A 495 -26.10 -33.75 -10.09
C LEU A 495 -25.63 -33.58 -8.63
N MET A 496 -25.74 -34.64 -7.81
CA MET A 496 -25.25 -34.65 -6.43
C MET A 496 -23.74 -34.44 -6.35
N GLU A 497 -22.98 -35.15 -7.18
CA GLU A 497 -21.53 -35.04 -7.26
C GLU A 497 -21.12 -33.63 -7.69
N LYS A 498 -21.75 -33.11 -8.76
CA LYS A 498 -21.54 -31.74 -9.24
C LYS A 498 -21.79 -30.72 -8.13
N ALA A 499 -22.90 -30.81 -7.41
CA ALA A 499 -23.20 -29.91 -6.29
C ALA A 499 -22.19 -30.03 -5.15
N THR A 500 -21.79 -31.25 -4.80
CA THR A 500 -20.82 -31.50 -3.70
C THR A 500 -19.45 -30.87 -3.99
N THR A 501 -19.03 -30.86 -5.26
CA THR A 501 -17.76 -30.25 -5.68
C THR A 501 -17.80 -28.72 -5.75
N SER A 502 -18.93 -28.11 -6.08
CA SER A 502 -19.07 -26.64 -6.16
C SER A 502 -18.99 -26.00 -4.78
N LYS A 503 -18.37 -24.83 -4.64
CA LYS A 503 -18.31 -23.98 -3.44
C LYS A 503 -19.52 -23.08 -3.26
N CYS A 504 -20.46 -23.05 -4.21
CA CYS A 504 -21.74 -22.37 -4.06
C CYS A 504 -22.60 -23.09 -3.00
N GLN A 505 -22.76 -22.49 -1.81
CA GLN A 505 -23.50 -23.06 -0.69
C GLN A 505 -25.00 -23.14 -1.01
N SER A 506 -25.60 -22.05 -1.51
CA SER A 506 -27.03 -22.07 -1.87
C SER A 506 -27.34 -23.02 -3.03
N CYS A 507 -26.40 -23.23 -3.96
CA CYS A 507 -26.56 -24.23 -5.02
C CYS A 507 -26.62 -25.64 -4.44
N ARG A 508 -25.74 -25.98 -3.47
CA ARG A 508 -25.75 -27.27 -2.78
C ARG A 508 -27.07 -27.52 -2.07
N ASP A 509 -27.56 -26.52 -1.35
CA ASP A 509 -28.77 -26.66 -0.53
C ASP A 509 -30.01 -26.85 -1.40
N LYS A 510 -30.17 -26.04 -2.46
CA LYS A 510 -31.26 -26.20 -3.45
C LYS A 510 -31.20 -27.55 -4.16
N VAL A 511 -30.01 -28.01 -4.57
CA VAL A 511 -29.84 -29.33 -5.20
C VAL A 511 -30.16 -30.46 -4.22
N ARG A 512 -29.75 -30.36 -2.96
CA ARG A 512 -30.07 -31.37 -1.93
C ARG A 512 -31.57 -31.49 -1.70
N GLU A 513 -32.29 -30.38 -1.70
CA GLU A 513 -33.76 -30.38 -1.59
C GLU A 513 -34.39 -31.12 -2.77
N THR A 514 -34.02 -30.77 -4.01
CA THR A 514 -34.51 -31.48 -5.21
C THR A 514 -34.17 -32.98 -5.19
N ILE A 515 -32.97 -33.35 -4.73
CA ILE A 515 -32.55 -34.76 -4.63
C ILE A 515 -33.36 -35.50 -3.57
N ALA A 516 -33.67 -34.87 -2.44
CA ALA A 516 -34.52 -35.46 -1.41
C ALA A 516 -35.91 -35.77 -1.98
N ASP A 517 -36.47 -34.88 -2.79
CA ASP A 517 -37.76 -35.09 -3.43
C ASP A 517 -37.72 -36.13 -4.56
N TYR A 518 -36.62 -36.19 -5.33
CA TYR A 518 -36.38 -37.31 -6.26
C TYR A 518 -36.34 -38.65 -5.51
N ASN A 519 -35.65 -38.73 -4.37
CA ASN A 519 -35.53 -39.96 -3.61
C ASN A 519 -36.88 -40.46 -3.10
N LYS A 520 -37.78 -39.56 -2.64
CA LYS A 520 -39.16 -39.92 -2.25
C LYS A 520 -39.95 -40.52 -3.43
N ARG A 521 -39.83 -39.91 -4.63
CA ARG A 521 -40.47 -40.42 -5.85
C ARG A 521 -39.91 -41.78 -6.27
N TYR A 522 -38.59 -41.96 -6.17
CA TYR A 522 -37.91 -43.22 -6.48
C TYR A 522 -38.29 -44.35 -5.50
N GLU A 523 -38.39 -44.04 -4.20
CA GLU A 523 -38.86 -44.99 -3.19
C GLU A 523 -40.30 -45.46 -3.49
N SER A 524 -41.16 -44.53 -3.91
CA SER A 524 -42.53 -44.83 -4.33
C SER A 524 -42.57 -45.71 -5.59
N PHE A 525 -41.69 -45.47 -6.56
CA PHE A 525 -41.53 -46.34 -7.73
C PHE A 525 -41.10 -47.76 -7.34
N LYS A 526 -40.08 -47.88 -6.48
CA LYS A 526 -39.61 -49.18 -5.97
C LYS A 526 -40.67 -49.90 -5.16
N LEU A 527 -41.48 -49.18 -4.39
CA LEU A 527 -42.60 -49.77 -3.65
C LEU A 527 -43.64 -50.36 -4.60
N LYS A 528 -44.01 -49.65 -5.67
CA LYS A 528 -44.93 -50.17 -6.71
C LYS A 528 -44.37 -51.43 -7.37
N GLN A 529 -43.08 -51.45 -7.71
CA GLN A 529 -42.41 -52.62 -8.28
C GLN A 529 -42.42 -53.81 -7.31
N ALA A 530 -42.12 -53.57 -6.03
CA ALA A 530 -42.12 -54.60 -4.99
C ALA A 530 -43.52 -55.16 -4.74
N LEU A 531 -44.56 -54.32 -4.77
CA LEU A 531 -45.96 -54.75 -4.64
C LEU A 531 -46.41 -55.59 -5.85
N LYS A 532 -46.05 -55.21 -7.07
CA LYS A 532 -46.34 -56.05 -8.25
C LYS A 532 -45.65 -57.41 -8.15
N LYS A 533 -44.37 -57.43 -7.75
CA LYS A 533 -43.64 -58.68 -7.52
C LYS A 533 -44.28 -59.52 -6.40
N LYS A 534 -44.82 -58.88 -5.34
CA LYS A 534 -45.58 -59.56 -4.29
C LYS A 534 -46.79 -60.28 -4.88
N GLU A 535 -47.59 -59.61 -5.69
CA GLU A 535 -48.77 -60.22 -6.33
C GLU A 535 -48.39 -61.41 -7.21
N GLU A 536 -47.32 -61.28 -8.01
CA GLU A 536 -46.79 -62.38 -8.83
C GLU A 536 -46.33 -63.56 -7.96
N LEU A 537 -45.55 -63.31 -6.90
CA LEU A 537 -45.07 -64.34 -5.97
C LEU A 537 -46.21 -64.99 -5.18
N ASN A 538 -47.26 -64.25 -4.82
CA ASN A 538 -48.41 -64.81 -4.11
C ASN A 538 -49.17 -65.83 -4.96
N GLN A 539 -49.34 -65.52 -6.26
CA GLN A 539 -49.95 -66.44 -7.23
C GLN A 539 -49.07 -67.69 -7.42
N GLU A 540 -47.76 -67.51 -7.55
CA GLU A 540 -46.82 -68.62 -7.70
C GLU A 540 -46.74 -69.48 -6.44
N ALA A 541 -46.76 -68.86 -5.26
CA ALA A 541 -46.81 -69.53 -3.97
C ALA A 541 -48.10 -70.35 -3.82
N GLU A 542 -49.25 -69.82 -4.22
CA GLU A 542 -50.53 -70.54 -4.18
C GLU A 542 -50.49 -71.79 -5.08
N GLN A 543 -49.99 -71.65 -6.31
CA GLN A 543 -49.81 -72.79 -7.22
C GLN A 543 -48.82 -73.82 -6.66
N THR A 544 -47.73 -73.36 -6.05
CA THR A 544 -46.71 -74.19 -5.39
C THR A 544 -47.32 -74.97 -4.23
N VAL A 545 -48.06 -74.31 -3.35
CA VAL A 545 -48.78 -74.95 -2.25
C VAL A 545 -49.73 -76.02 -2.78
N LEU A 546 -50.59 -75.71 -3.75
CA LEU A 546 -51.55 -76.67 -4.31
C LEU A 546 -50.85 -77.90 -4.94
N LYS A 547 -49.80 -77.67 -5.74
CA LYS A 547 -49.02 -78.73 -6.38
C LYS A 547 -48.38 -79.66 -5.34
N TYR A 548 -47.66 -79.08 -4.39
CA TYR A 548 -46.89 -79.85 -3.42
C TYR A 548 -47.74 -80.42 -2.29
N LEU A 549 -48.89 -79.83 -1.98
CA LEU A 549 -49.88 -80.42 -1.06
C LEU A 549 -50.51 -81.68 -1.65
N LYS A 550 -50.85 -81.69 -2.95
CA LYS A 550 -51.27 -82.92 -3.66
C LYS A 550 -50.19 -84.01 -3.57
N GLN A 551 -48.92 -83.64 -3.82
CA GLN A 551 -47.80 -84.58 -3.73
C GLN A 551 -47.54 -85.05 -2.29
N GLN A 552 -47.68 -84.19 -1.30
CA GLN A 552 -47.52 -84.53 0.11
C GLN A 552 -48.56 -85.56 0.56
N VAL A 553 -49.83 -85.38 0.19
CA VAL A 553 -50.90 -86.35 0.49
C VAL A 553 -50.61 -87.69 -0.16
N CYS A 554 -50.16 -87.69 -1.42
CA CYS A 554 -49.75 -88.91 -2.11
C CYS A 554 -48.59 -89.63 -1.40
N ILE A 555 -47.50 -88.92 -1.08
CA ILE A 555 -46.35 -89.47 -0.34
C ILE A 555 -46.81 -90.04 1.00
N GLN A 556 -47.68 -89.33 1.72
CA GLN A 556 -48.20 -89.79 3.00
C GLN A 556 -49.02 -91.09 2.87
N ASN A 557 -49.88 -91.19 1.86
CA ASN A 557 -50.65 -92.41 1.57
C ASN A 557 -49.73 -93.59 1.20
N ASN A 558 -48.71 -93.35 0.37
CA ASN A 558 -47.74 -94.37 -0.03
C ASN A 558 -46.91 -94.84 1.19
N LEU A 559 -46.44 -93.92 2.03
CA LEU A 559 -45.73 -94.26 3.27
C LEU A 559 -46.59 -95.09 4.22
N GLN A 560 -47.88 -94.75 4.39
CA GLN A 560 -48.81 -95.55 5.20
C GLN A 560 -49.02 -96.96 4.62
N ALA A 561 -49.15 -97.08 3.30
CA ALA A 561 -49.30 -98.37 2.62
C ALA A 561 -48.06 -99.27 2.76
N VAL A 562 -46.86 -98.69 2.70
CA VAL A 562 -45.59 -99.42 2.92
C VAL A 562 -45.44 -99.83 4.39
N ALA A 563 -45.72 -98.91 5.32
CA ALA A 563 -45.67 -99.20 6.76
C ALA A 563 -46.64 -100.31 7.18
N ALA A 564 -47.84 -100.36 6.57
CA ALA A 564 -48.84 -101.41 6.83
C ALA A 564 -48.44 -102.80 6.29
N LYS A 565 -47.54 -102.88 5.31
CA LYS A 565 -47.14 -104.14 4.65
C LYS A 565 -45.84 -104.74 5.17
N GLN A 566 -44.87 -103.95 5.62
CA GLN A 566 -43.50 -104.42 5.89
C GLN A 566 -42.95 -104.07 7.29
N GLY A 567 -43.66 -103.27 8.10
CA GLY A 567 -43.13 -102.72 9.35
C GLY A 567 -42.13 -101.57 9.12
N THR A 568 -41.95 -100.69 10.10
CA THR A 568 -41.10 -99.49 9.95
C THR A 568 -39.66 -99.74 10.41
N ASP A 569 -38.72 -99.72 9.46
CA ASP A 569 -37.28 -99.73 9.76
C ASP A 569 -36.73 -98.31 10.00
N ALA A 570 -35.44 -98.22 10.38
CA ALA A 570 -34.79 -96.93 10.67
C ALA A 570 -34.74 -95.99 9.45
N TYR A 571 -34.69 -96.54 8.24
CA TYR A 571 -34.68 -95.78 7.00
C TYR A 571 -36.06 -95.14 6.75
N MET A 572 -37.14 -95.93 6.84
CA MET A 572 -38.53 -95.46 6.67
C MET A 572 -38.93 -94.44 7.73
N ASN A 573 -38.42 -94.56 8.96
CA ASN A 573 -38.60 -93.54 9.99
C ASN A 573 -37.96 -92.20 9.59
N ARG A 574 -36.76 -92.22 9.01
CA ARG A 574 -36.08 -91.00 8.54
C ARG A 574 -36.78 -90.36 7.35
N VAL A 575 -37.31 -91.16 6.43
CA VAL A 575 -38.15 -90.68 5.33
C VAL A 575 -39.45 -90.06 5.85
N HIS A 576 -40.08 -90.66 6.88
CA HIS A 576 -41.25 -90.08 7.55
C HIS A 576 -40.96 -88.73 8.21
N GLU A 577 -39.80 -88.57 8.86
CA GLU A 577 -39.36 -87.28 9.40
C GLU A 577 -39.24 -86.22 8.30
N LYS A 578 -38.59 -86.55 7.17
CA LYS A 578 -38.47 -85.64 6.03
C LYS A 578 -39.80 -85.32 5.36
N SER A 579 -40.73 -86.28 5.30
CA SER A 579 -42.10 -86.04 4.84
C SER A 579 -42.87 -85.09 5.76
N LYS A 580 -42.66 -85.17 7.09
CA LYS A 580 -43.22 -84.21 8.05
C LYS A 580 -42.61 -82.81 7.89
N GLU A 581 -41.29 -82.71 7.73
CA GLU A 581 -40.60 -81.43 7.46
C GLU A 581 -41.14 -80.77 6.18
N PHE A 582 -41.35 -81.57 5.12
CA PHE A 582 -41.99 -81.12 3.88
C PHE A 582 -43.42 -80.62 4.10
N ALA A 583 -44.25 -81.35 4.85
CA ALA A 583 -45.59 -80.89 5.20
C ALA A 583 -45.58 -79.59 6.03
N THR A 584 -44.62 -79.44 6.96
CA THR A 584 -44.49 -78.21 7.76
C THR A 584 -44.06 -77.01 6.93
N THR A 585 -43.21 -77.19 5.92
CA THR A 585 -42.76 -76.11 5.03
C THR A 585 -43.87 -75.69 4.05
N ILE A 586 -44.66 -76.62 3.53
CA ILE A 586 -45.88 -76.30 2.75
C ILE A 586 -46.85 -75.48 3.60
N LYS A 587 -47.09 -75.90 4.85
CA LYS A 587 -48.00 -75.20 5.77
C LYS A 587 -47.50 -73.78 6.07
N ALA A 588 -46.20 -73.62 6.33
CA ALA A 588 -45.60 -72.31 6.57
C ALA A 588 -45.70 -71.38 5.33
N LEU A 589 -45.54 -71.94 4.11
CA LEU A 589 -45.73 -71.19 2.87
C LEU A 589 -47.19 -70.75 2.69
N ASP A 590 -48.15 -71.64 2.93
CA ASP A 590 -49.59 -71.34 2.86
C ASP A 590 -50.01 -70.29 3.89
N GLU A 591 -49.52 -70.41 5.13
CA GLU A 591 -49.77 -69.43 6.19
C GLU A 591 -49.18 -68.04 5.83
N LEU A 592 -47.96 -67.98 5.28
CA LEU A 592 -47.35 -66.71 4.88
C LEU A 592 -48.06 -66.09 3.66
N ASN A 593 -48.46 -66.88 2.66
CA ASN A 593 -49.13 -66.41 1.46
C ASN A 593 -50.51 -65.78 1.77
N LYS A 594 -51.19 -66.29 2.82
CA LYS A 594 -52.46 -65.76 3.30
C LYS A 594 -52.33 -64.50 4.16
N GLN A 595 -51.12 -64.16 4.61
CA GLN A 595 -50.86 -62.97 5.43
C GLN A 595 -50.56 -61.75 4.56
N GLU A 596 -51.10 -60.59 4.94
CA GLU A 596 -50.69 -59.31 4.38
C GLU A 596 -49.56 -58.68 5.21
N PRO A 597 -48.61 -57.96 4.58
CA PRO A 597 -47.62 -57.18 5.33
C PRO A 597 -48.32 -56.14 6.21
N GLU A 598 -47.99 -56.10 7.50
CA GLU A 598 -48.56 -55.17 8.49
C GLU A 598 -48.39 -53.69 8.10
N GLU A 599 -47.39 -53.37 7.28
CA GLU A 599 -47.12 -52.01 6.81
C GLU A 599 -46.68 -51.98 5.34
N VAL A 600 -47.29 -51.10 4.54
CA VAL A 600 -46.97 -50.90 3.12
C VAL A 600 -45.75 -49.98 2.97
N ARG A 601 -44.62 -50.42 3.51
CA ARG A 601 -43.30 -49.79 3.33
C ARG A 601 -42.41 -50.67 2.45
N LEU A 602 -41.55 -50.04 1.65
CA LEU A 602 -40.70 -50.74 0.67
C LEU A 602 -39.91 -51.89 1.30
N GLN A 603 -39.23 -51.64 2.41
CA GLN A 603 -38.44 -52.64 3.13
C GLN A 603 -39.30 -53.83 3.58
N LYS A 604 -40.51 -53.57 4.08
CA LYS A 604 -41.41 -54.63 4.58
C LYS A 604 -41.97 -55.50 3.45
N VAL A 605 -42.32 -54.90 2.32
CA VAL A 605 -42.75 -55.64 1.13
C VAL A 605 -41.60 -56.47 0.56
N GLN A 606 -40.38 -55.93 0.51
CA GLN A 606 -39.20 -56.66 0.06
C GLN A 606 -38.83 -57.82 1.00
N GLU A 607 -38.89 -57.62 2.32
CA GLU A 607 -38.71 -58.67 3.33
C GLU A 607 -39.74 -59.79 3.15
N TYR A 608 -41.01 -59.44 2.92
CA TYR A 608 -42.08 -60.39 2.66
C TYR A 608 -41.84 -61.20 1.38
N ASN A 609 -41.53 -60.52 0.26
CA ASN A 609 -41.22 -61.19 -1.03
C ASN A 609 -40.04 -62.16 -0.89
N THR A 610 -38.98 -61.75 -0.18
CA THR A 610 -37.80 -62.60 0.07
C THR A 610 -38.16 -63.84 0.89
N ARG A 611 -39.06 -63.71 1.88
CA ARG A 611 -39.52 -64.85 2.68
C ARG A 611 -40.37 -65.81 1.86
N LEU A 612 -41.23 -65.32 0.98
CA LEU A 612 -42.02 -66.15 0.06
C LEU A 612 -41.12 -66.95 -0.89
N GLU A 613 -40.20 -66.29 -1.59
CA GLU A 613 -39.26 -66.94 -2.50
C GLU A 613 -38.46 -68.05 -1.79
N ARG A 614 -37.97 -67.76 -0.58
CA ARG A 614 -37.24 -68.73 0.23
C ARG A 614 -38.10 -69.95 0.57
N LEU A 615 -39.32 -69.74 1.06
CA LEU A 615 -40.21 -70.86 1.45
C LEU A 615 -40.64 -71.68 0.22
N MET A 616 -40.89 -71.05 -0.93
CA MET A 616 -41.15 -71.78 -2.17
C MET A 616 -39.96 -72.66 -2.58
N GLY A 617 -38.74 -72.13 -2.47
CA GLY A 617 -37.50 -72.88 -2.70
C GLY A 617 -37.31 -74.03 -1.71
N GLU A 618 -37.60 -73.82 -0.43
CA GLU A 618 -37.53 -74.86 0.62
C GLU A 618 -38.55 -75.99 0.36
N VAL A 619 -39.78 -75.65 -0.05
CA VAL A 619 -40.81 -76.64 -0.42
C VAL A 619 -40.35 -77.48 -1.62
N ALA A 620 -39.87 -76.84 -2.68
CA ALA A 620 -39.37 -77.54 -3.86
C ALA A 620 -38.16 -78.45 -3.52
N GLY A 621 -37.19 -77.93 -2.76
CA GLY A 621 -36.01 -78.69 -2.34
C GLY A 621 -36.35 -79.87 -1.42
N ASN A 622 -37.31 -79.71 -0.50
CA ASN A 622 -37.76 -80.81 0.36
C ASN A 622 -38.45 -81.93 -0.44
N PHE A 623 -39.23 -81.58 -1.46
CA PHE A 623 -39.78 -82.58 -2.37
C PHE A 623 -38.70 -83.30 -3.18
N GLU A 624 -37.73 -82.57 -3.76
CA GLU A 624 -36.62 -83.17 -4.50
C GLU A 624 -35.78 -84.11 -3.63
N LEU A 625 -35.55 -83.73 -2.37
CA LEU A 625 -34.87 -84.58 -1.40
C LEU A 625 -35.65 -85.89 -1.20
N LEU A 626 -36.96 -85.83 -0.95
CA LEU A 626 -37.80 -87.02 -0.81
C LEU A 626 -37.78 -87.89 -2.07
N TYR A 627 -37.90 -87.27 -3.25
CA TYR A 627 -37.84 -87.96 -4.53
C TYR A 627 -36.48 -88.63 -4.78
N SER A 628 -35.38 -88.01 -4.35
CA SER A 628 -34.03 -88.56 -4.48
C SER A 628 -33.76 -89.72 -3.52
N LEU A 629 -34.35 -89.68 -2.31
CA LEU A 629 -34.24 -90.72 -1.31
C LEU A 629 -34.97 -91.97 -1.76
N ASP A 630 -36.22 -91.83 -2.19
CA ASP A 630 -37.00 -92.95 -2.68
C ASP A 630 -38.02 -92.50 -3.74
N LYS A 631 -37.77 -92.90 -4.99
CA LYS A 631 -38.65 -92.55 -6.11
C LYS A 631 -40.01 -93.24 -6.02
N SER A 632 -40.09 -94.42 -5.40
CA SER A 632 -41.30 -95.24 -5.39
C SER A 632 -42.41 -94.65 -4.50
N ILE A 633 -42.04 -93.96 -3.43
CA ILE A 633 -42.99 -93.27 -2.54
C ILE A 633 -43.50 -91.95 -3.15
N CYS A 634 -42.75 -91.37 -4.07
CA CYS A 634 -43.10 -90.16 -4.79
C CYS A 634 -43.77 -90.43 -6.15
N ASP A 635 -43.91 -91.69 -6.56
CA ASP A 635 -44.57 -92.08 -7.80
C ASP A 635 -46.09 -91.98 -7.64
N CYS A 636 -46.58 -90.77 -7.88
CA CYS A 636 -47.98 -90.44 -7.90
C CYS A 636 -48.46 -90.58 -9.35
N GLY A 637 -48.79 -91.81 -9.77
CA GLY A 637 -49.51 -92.01 -11.04
C GLY A 637 -50.73 -91.08 -11.11
N GLU A 638 -51.15 -90.68 -12.32
CA GLU A 638 -52.29 -89.77 -12.50
C GLU A 638 -53.54 -90.32 -11.82
N ALA A 639 -53.76 -89.92 -10.57
CA ALA A 639 -55.01 -90.10 -9.86
C ALA A 639 -56.00 -89.13 -10.51
N SER A 640 -56.82 -89.69 -11.39
CA SER A 640 -58.03 -89.11 -11.98
C SER A 640 -59.04 -88.72 -10.91
#